data_AF-A0A7J7VAF2-F1
#
_entry.id   AF-A0A7J7VAF2-F1
#
_cell.length_a   1.000
_cell.length_b   1.000
_cell.length_c   1.000
_cell.angle_alpha   90.00
_cell.angle_beta   90.00
_cell.angle_gamma   90.00
#
_symmetry.space_group_name_H-M   'P 1'
#
loop_
_entity.id
_entity.type
_entity.pdbx_description
1 polymer ?
#
loop_
_entity_poly.entity_id
_entity_poly.type
_entity_poly.pdbx_seq_one_letter_code
_entity_poly.pdbx_strand_id
1 'polypeptide(L)'
;MAEEKSDKAVLEETAFEEIERDFHEVLNELIGDKSLEKFRLEYEKLHAVMKKSYENEKRLMAKCRELNAEIVVNSAKVATALKLSQDDQTTIASLKKEIEKAWKMVDAAYDKEQKAKETILALKEEIVNLTKLVEQGSGLTMDQDSNIRDLLKFKEEVTKERDQLLSEVVKLRESLANITEHQQEAERSRDEAEHTINQFQQEIQQRQNEALRETRKKEKLEKELKQIQTDMDTRQTEIKALQQYVQKSKEELQRLEQQLKEQKILNERAAKELEQFQMRNAKLQQENEQHILVCEQLSQENQQKALELKAKEEEIHQMRTDIGKLNKVREQIHKKLHQIEDQKAEVEQHKDTLKNQILGLEREVEVSKKQAEFDKKAMDELLRERDMLNKNMLKAIHATQKQVDLVKLHEQAKRNLEEEIQNYKDEAQKQRKIIFQLEKDRDRYINEASDLTQKVLMNMEDIKVREMQIFDYKKKIAESETKLKQQQNLYEAVRSDRNLYSKNLVEAQDEITEMKKKLKIMTHQVDQLKEEISSKESALVKLHLEQQRIEKEKETLKAELQKLRQQALETKHFIEKQEAEERKLLRIIAEADGERLRQKKELDQVIGERDILGSQLVRRNDELALLYEKIKIQQSVLNKGETQYNQRLEDMRILKLEIKKLRREKGILARSVANVEELRQELFHMQREFMKERTRCRALEEELENPMNVHRWRKLEASDPTTYELIEKIHTLQKRLISKTEEVVEKELLLQEKERLYVELKHILARQPGPEAAEQLQIYRQTLREKTKQLKVLSSELNMYESQSEEYKYELGKLSNELMNLKKKYLAQKRKEYVQKQKDKSMDITIALGKPTGPRFTGGGFPLSKSPQVKS
;
A
#
# COMPACT_ATOMS: atom_id res chain seq x y z
N MET A 1 -23.22 37.75 31.54
CA MET A 1 -21.93 37.11 31.89
C MET A 1 -21.13 36.61 30.69
N ALA A 2 -21.74 36.04 29.64
CA ALA A 2 -20.99 35.68 28.42
C ALA A 2 -20.71 36.93 27.57
N GLU A 3 -21.75 37.72 27.26
CA GLU A 3 -21.66 38.91 26.40
C GLU A 3 -20.75 40.01 27.00
N GLU A 4 -20.90 40.32 28.30
CA GLU A 4 -20.06 41.30 29.02
C GLU A 4 -18.54 41.03 28.96
N LYS A 5 -18.12 39.79 28.62
CA LYS A 5 -16.69 39.44 28.42
C LYS A 5 -16.22 39.55 26.97
N SER A 6 -17.14 39.70 26.02
CA SER A 6 -16.82 39.99 24.62
C SER A 6 -16.45 41.46 24.47
N ASP A 7 -17.35 42.37 24.87
CA ASP A 7 -17.20 43.81 24.67
C ASP A 7 -15.94 44.36 25.34
N LYS A 8 -15.59 43.82 26.51
CA LYS A 8 -14.40 44.22 27.25
C LYS A 8 -13.09 43.93 26.51
N ALA A 9 -13.02 42.84 25.74
CA ALA A 9 -11.85 42.48 24.96
C ALA A 9 -11.68 43.37 23.71
N VAL A 10 -12.78 43.87 23.13
CA VAL A 10 -12.74 44.81 22.00
C VAL A 10 -12.18 46.16 22.46
N LEU A 11 -12.62 46.64 23.63
CA LEU A 11 -12.11 47.87 24.26
C LEU A 11 -10.60 47.80 24.58
N GLU A 12 -10.10 46.62 24.96
CA GLU A 12 -8.68 46.36 25.24
C GLU A 12 -7.80 46.24 23.98
N GLU A 13 -8.39 46.04 22.79
CA GLU A 13 -7.67 46.15 21.50
C GLU A 13 -7.64 47.61 21.01
N THR A 14 -8.77 48.33 21.04
CA THR A 14 -8.81 49.74 20.63
C THR A 14 -7.90 50.63 21.47
N ALA A 15 -7.79 50.39 22.78
CA ALA A 15 -6.93 51.17 23.67
C ALA A 15 -5.42 50.97 23.37
N PHE A 16 -5.01 49.81 22.86
CA PHE A 16 -3.61 49.59 22.46
C PHE A 16 -3.28 50.28 21.13
N GLU A 17 -4.23 50.30 20.19
CA GLU A 17 -4.08 51.00 18.90
C GLU A 17 -3.96 52.53 19.08
N GLU A 18 -4.68 53.12 20.04
CA GLU A 18 -4.51 54.53 20.42
C GLU A 18 -3.11 54.79 21.03
N ILE A 19 -2.64 53.91 21.92
CA ILE A 19 -1.30 54.03 22.52
C ILE A 19 -0.18 53.88 21.48
N GLU A 20 -0.32 52.99 20.48
CA GLU A 20 0.65 52.93 19.37
C GLU A 20 0.62 54.20 18.53
N ARG A 21 -0.55 54.80 18.23
CA ARG A 21 -0.64 56.07 17.49
C ARG A 21 0.07 57.20 18.24
N ASP A 22 -0.30 57.42 19.49
CA ASP A 22 0.23 58.51 20.31
C ASP A 22 1.76 58.37 20.52
N PHE A 23 2.27 57.14 20.62
CA PHE A 23 3.71 56.87 20.64
C PHE A 23 4.42 57.30 19.34
N HIS A 24 3.84 57.05 18.17
CA HIS A 24 4.41 57.49 16.90
C HIS A 24 4.35 59.02 16.73
N GLU A 25 3.32 59.68 17.25
CA GLU A 25 3.24 61.15 17.26
C GLU A 25 4.36 61.76 18.12
N VAL A 26 4.56 61.28 19.35
CA VAL A 26 5.66 61.71 20.24
C VAL A 26 7.04 61.39 19.64
N LEU A 27 7.21 60.26 18.96
CA LEU A 27 8.46 59.97 18.23
C LEU A 27 8.76 61.02 17.14
N ASN A 28 7.75 61.44 16.39
CA ASN A 28 7.92 62.42 15.32
C ASN A 28 8.32 63.81 15.85
N GLU A 29 7.78 64.22 17.00
CA GLU A 29 8.22 65.45 17.68
C GLU A 29 9.68 65.35 18.17
N LEU A 30 10.07 64.21 18.76
CA LEU A 30 11.42 63.96 19.28
C LEU A 30 12.53 63.87 18.21
N ILE A 31 12.18 63.74 16.92
CA ILE A 31 13.16 63.74 15.81
C ILE A 31 13.74 65.14 15.54
N GLY A 32 13.08 66.21 16.00
CA GLY A 32 13.51 67.60 15.75
C GLY A 32 14.73 68.08 16.55
N ASP A 33 14.95 67.56 17.76
CA ASP A 33 15.96 68.09 18.70
C ASP A 33 17.03 67.05 19.06
N LYS A 34 18.27 67.31 18.62
CA LYS A 34 19.44 66.45 18.88
C LYS A 34 19.84 66.34 20.35
N SER A 35 19.38 67.25 21.22
CA SER A 35 19.58 67.12 22.67
C SER A 35 18.73 66.00 23.29
N LEU A 36 17.61 65.65 22.65
CA LEU A 36 16.65 64.65 23.10
C LEU A 36 16.86 63.25 22.50
N GLU A 37 17.85 63.06 21.63
CA GLU A 37 18.18 61.76 20.98
C GLU A 37 18.30 60.61 22.00
N LYS A 38 18.92 60.86 23.16
CA LYS A 38 19.01 59.87 24.25
C LYS A 38 17.64 59.52 24.85
N PHE A 39 16.74 60.49 24.96
CA PHE A 39 15.39 60.26 25.46
C PHE A 39 14.57 59.47 24.43
N ARG A 40 14.68 59.79 23.13
CA ARG A 40 14.04 59.01 22.05
C ARG A 40 14.47 57.54 22.10
N LEU A 41 15.76 57.27 22.25
CA LEU A 41 16.29 55.89 22.34
C LEU A 41 15.81 55.10 23.57
N GLU A 42 15.58 55.75 24.73
CA GLU A 42 14.96 55.05 25.88
C GLU A 42 13.43 54.91 25.73
N TYR A 43 12.77 55.86 25.06
CA TYR A 43 11.34 55.82 24.75
C TYR A 43 11.01 54.70 23.73
N GLU A 44 11.84 54.54 22.68
CA GLU A 44 11.79 53.43 21.73
C GLU A 44 11.92 52.06 22.43
N LYS A 45 12.88 51.92 23.37
CA LYS A 45 13.03 50.70 24.18
C LYS A 45 11.82 50.45 25.07
N LEU A 46 11.27 51.48 25.72
CA LEU A 46 10.11 51.36 26.59
C LEU A 46 8.89 50.85 25.81
N HIS A 47 8.65 51.40 24.61
CA HIS A 47 7.60 50.92 23.71
C HIS A 47 7.85 49.49 23.23
N ALA A 48 9.08 49.14 22.86
CA ALA A 48 9.42 47.76 22.48
C ALA A 48 9.18 46.74 23.61
N VAL A 49 9.42 47.14 24.87
CA VAL A 49 9.10 46.33 26.06
C VAL A 49 7.58 46.26 26.29
N MET A 50 6.86 47.39 26.17
CA MET A 50 5.41 47.47 26.32
C MET A 50 4.67 46.60 25.29
N LYS A 51 4.99 46.75 23.99
CA LYS A 51 4.43 45.93 22.90
C LYS A 51 4.69 44.45 23.11
N LYS A 52 5.91 44.08 23.53
CA LYS A 52 6.26 42.69 23.87
C LYS A 52 5.50 42.17 25.10
N SER A 53 5.18 43.03 26.07
CA SER A 53 4.31 42.69 27.20
C SER A 53 2.87 42.41 26.72
N TYR A 54 2.30 43.30 25.91
CA TYR A 54 0.96 43.17 25.35
C TYR A 54 0.81 41.92 24.45
N GLU A 55 1.80 41.62 23.61
CA GLU A 55 1.84 40.37 22.82
C GLU A 55 1.84 39.12 23.72
N ASN A 56 2.57 39.15 24.84
CA ASN A 56 2.60 38.03 25.78
C ASN A 56 1.29 37.92 26.58
N GLU A 57 0.67 39.03 26.95
CA GLU A 57 -0.64 39.08 27.59
C GLU A 57 -1.74 38.56 26.66
N LYS A 58 -1.75 38.98 25.38
CA LYS A 58 -2.65 38.46 24.35
C LYS A 58 -2.50 36.95 24.13
N ARG A 59 -1.26 36.42 24.16
CA ARG A 59 -0.98 34.97 24.16
C ARG A 59 -1.46 34.27 25.43
N LEU A 60 -1.27 34.86 26.60
CA LEU A 60 -1.76 34.33 27.88
C LEU A 60 -3.30 34.30 27.92
N MET A 61 -3.96 35.36 27.46
CA MET A 61 -5.42 35.43 27.36
C MET A 61 -5.99 34.43 26.36
N ALA A 62 -5.35 34.22 25.21
CA ALA A 62 -5.69 33.14 24.30
C ALA A 62 -5.59 31.76 24.99
N LYS A 63 -4.47 31.50 25.67
CA LYS A 63 -4.25 30.23 26.40
C LYS A 63 -5.23 30.03 27.57
N CYS A 64 -5.62 31.11 28.26
CA CYS A 64 -6.67 31.06 29.28
C CYS A 64 -8.05 30.75 28.68
N ARG A 65 -8.36 31.24 27.47
CA ARG A 65 -9.59 30.88 26.74
C ARG A 65 -9.57 29.41 26.30
N GLU A 66 -8.44 28.91 25.79
CA GLU A 66 -8.23 27.49 25.46
C GLU A 66 -8.42 26.58 26.70
N LEU A 67 -7.69 26.85 27.78
CA LEU A 67 -7.78 26.07 29.02
C LEU A 67 -9.18 26.11 29.64
N ASN A 68 -9.87 27.25 29.58
CA ASN A 68 -11.25 27.36 30.06
C ASN A 68 -12.23 26.55 29.18
N ALA A 69 -12.02 26.50 27.86
CA ALA A 69 -12.79 25.62 26.97
C ALA A 69 -12.50 24.14 27.25
N GLU A 70 -11.24 23.76 27.49
CA GLU A 70 -10.88 22.40 27.93
C GLU A 70 -11.51 22.03 29.27
N ILE A 71 -11.57 22.96 30.24
CA ILE A 71 -12.25 22.76 31.53
C ILE A 71 -13.75 22.52 31.33
N VAL A 72 -14.43 23.25 30.43
CA VAL A 72 -15.85 23.03 30.11
C VAL A 72 -16.07 21.70 29.39
N VAL A 73 -15.20 21.33 28.45
CA VAL A 73 -15.26 20.03 27.76
C VAL A 73 -15.00 18.88 28.75
N ASN A 74 -14.06 19.04 29.68
CA ASN A 74 -13.74 18.01 30.66
C ASN A 74 -14.78 17.93 31.79
N SER A 75 -15.42 19.03 32.19
CA SER A 75 -16.56 18.97 33.13
C SER A 75 -17.77 18.27 32.52
N ALA A 76 -18.04 18.44 31.22
CA ALA A 76 -19.06 17.67 30.50
C ALA A 76 -18.72 16.17 30.42
N LYS A 77 -17.44 15.80 30.23
CA LYS A 77 -16.97 14.40 30.32
C LYS A 77 -17.12 13.84 31.74
N VAL A 78 -16.80 14.61 32.77
CA VAL A 78 -16.97 14.19 34.17
C VAL A 78 -18.45 14.02 34.51
N ALA A 79 -19.34 14.90 34.06
CA ALA A 79 -20.78 14.75 34.25
C ALA A 79 -21.36 13.50 33.56
N THR A 80 -20.87 13.15 32.36
CA THR A 80 -21.27 11.91 31.68
C THR A 80 -20.67 10.66 32.32
N ALA A 81 -19.42 10.71 32.80
CA ALA A 81 -18.80 9.62 33.56
C ALA A 81 -19.49 9.39 34.93
N LEU A 82 -19.88 10.45 35.64
CA LEU A 82 -20.66 10.37 36.87
C LEU A 82 -22.04 9.75 36.62
N LYS A 83 -22.70 10.12 35.52
CA LYS A 83 -23.99 9.51 35.15
C LYS A 83 -23.86 8.02 34.84
N LEU A 84 -22.87 7.63 34.05
CA LEU A 84 -22.56 6.21 33.79
C LEU A 84 -22.28 5.45 35.09
N SER A 85 -21.45 6.01 35.97
CA SER A 85 -21.17 5.41 37.28
C SER A 85 -22.41 5.30 38.18
N GLN A 86 -23.41 6.18 38.01
CA GLN A 86 -24.67 6.14 38.74
C GLN A 86 -25.60 5.07 38.16
N ASP A 87 -25.70 4.97 36.83
CA ASP A 87 -26.43 3.92 36.13
C ASP A 87 -25.84 2.53 36.46
N ASP A 88 -24.52 2.38 36.45
CA ASP A 88 -23.77 1.19 36.91
C ASP A 88 -24.07 0.86 38.39
N GLN A 89 -24.18 1.88 39.25
CA GLN A 89 -24.51 1.67 40.66
C GLN A 89 -25.94 1.16 40.85
N THR A 90 -26.88 1.51 39.95
CA THR A 90 -28.23 0.91 39.97
C THR A 90 -28.27 -0.53 39.47
N THR A 91 -27.47 -0.90 38.47
CA THR A 91 -27.38 -2.30 38.00
C THR A 91 -26.61 -3.19 38.98
N ILE A 92 -25.59 -2.66 39.67
CA ILE A 92 -24.96 -3.34 40.82
C ILE A 92 -25.99 -3.55 41.94
N ALA A 93 -26.90 -2.59 42.18
CA ALA A 93 -27.94 -2.75 43.20
C ALA A 93 -29.00 -3.80 42.82
N SER A 94 -29.41 -3.90 41.55
CA SER A 94 -30.32 -4.97 41.10
C SER A 94 -29.66 -6.33 41.15
N LEU A 95 -28.41 -6.47 40.69
CA LEU A 95 -27.65 -7.72 40.74
C LEU A 95 -27.40 -8.18 42.18
N LYS A 96 -27.09 -7.28 43.12
CA LYS A 96 -27.01 -7.62 44.55
C LYS A 96 -28.34 -8.16 45.09
N LYS A 97 -29.47 -7.59 44.67
CA LYS A 97 -30.82 -8.03 45.06
C LYS A 97 -31.21 -9.39 44.45
N GLU A 98 -30.60 -9.78 43.33
CA GLU A 98 -30.73 -11.13 42.76
C GLU A 98 -29.81 -12.13 43.47
N ILE A 99 -28.60 -11.71 43.85
CA ILE A 99 -27.69 -12.51 44.69
C ILE A 99 -28.33 -12.80 46.07
N GLU A 100 -28.96 -11.82 46.72
CA GLU A 100 -29.72 -12.04 47.97
C GLU A 100 -30.87 -13.04 47.80
N LYS A 101 -31.56 -13.05 46.65
CA LYS A 101 -32.58 -14.08 46.35
C LYS A 101 -31.95 -15.45 46.17
N ALA A 102 -30.80 -15.54 45.49
CA ALA A 102 -30.08 -16.80 45.30
C ALA A 102 -29.61 -17.37 46.64
N TRP A 103 -29.01 -16.55 47.51
CA TRP A 103 -28.63 -16.95 48.86
C TRP A 103 -29.82 -17.44 49.68
N LYS A 104 -30.94 -16.70 49.71
CA LYS A 104 -32.15 -17.15 50.40
C LYS A 104 -32.75 -18.46 49.86
N MET A 105 -32.50 -18.81 48.59
CA MET A 105 -32.86 -20.13 48.04
C MET A 105 -31.87 -21.24 48.45
N VAL A 106 -30.59 -20.91 48.66
CA VAL A 106 -29.59 -21.83 49.23
C VAL A 106 -29.86 -22.06 50.72
N ASP A 107 -30.10 -21.01 51.51
CA ASP A 107 -30.46 -21.10 52.92
C ASP A 107 -31.73 -21.96 53.10
N ALA A 108 -32.77 -21.71 52.29
CA ALA A 108 -34.01 -22.51 52.29
C ALA A 108 -33.86 -23.94 51.72
N ALA A 109 -32.71 -24.30 51.15
CA ALA A 109 -32.35 -25.67 50.83
C ALA A 109 -31.56 -26.31 51.98
N TYR A 110 -30.63 -25.58 52.58
CA TYR A 110 -29.86 -26.01 53.76
C TYR A 110 -30.77 -26.29 54.96
N ASP A 111 -31.77 -25.44 55.21
CA ASP A 111 -32.80 -25.63 56.24
C ASP A 111 -33.60 -26.94 56.07
N LYS A 112 -33.78 -27.39 54.82
CA LYS A 112 -34.47 -28.65 54.50
C LYS A 112 -33.53 -29.84 54.70
N GLU A 113 -32.26 -29.71 54.33
CA GLU A 113 -31.23 -30.72 54.59
C GLU A 113 -31.00 -30.91 56.10
N GLN A 114 -30.98 -29.83 56.87
CA GLN A 114 -30.85 -29.84 58.33
C GLN A 114 -32.00 -30.60 58.98
N LYS A 115 -33.26 -30.29 58.62
CA LYS A 115 -34.46 -30.99 59.12
C LYS A 115 -34.52 -32.47 58.68
N ALA A 116 -33.96 -32.81 57.53
CA ALA A 116 -33.80 -34.20 57.09
C ALA A 116 -32.74 -34.95 57.94
N LYS A 117 -31.64 -34.29 58.35
CA LYS A 117 -30.65 -34.88 59.26
C LYS A 117 -31.21 -35.07 60.68
N GLU A 118 -31.98 -34.11 61.19
CA GLU A 118 -32.62 -34.18 62.50
C GLU A 118 -33.64 -35.33 62.58
N THR A 119 -34.47 -35.51 61.55
CA THR A 119 -35.40 -36.66 61.48
C THR A 119 -34.67 -38.01 61.33
N ILE A 120 -33.53 -38.07 60.63
CA ILE A 120 -32.68 -39.28 60.57
C ILE A 120 -32.01 -39.60 61.93
N LEU A 121 -31.77 -38.60 62.79
CA LEU A 121 -31.26 -38.83 64.15
C LEU A 121 -32.35 -39.34 65.10
N ALA A 122 -33.54 -38.73 65.09
CA ALA A 122 -34.67 -39.17 65.91
C ALA A 122 -35.03 -40.66 65.65
N LEU A 123 -35.12 -41.05 64.38
CA LEU A 123 -35.39 -42.43 63.96
C LEU A 123 -34.30 -43.44 64.37
N LYS A 124 -33.10 -42.98 64.76
CA LYS A 124 -32.04 -43.85 65.29
C LYS A 124 -32.13 -44.04 66.80
N GLU A 125 -32.60 -43.05 67.56
CA GLU A 125 -32.80 -43.20 69.01
C GLU A 125 -34.00 -44.11 69.32
N GLU A 126 -35.07 -44.08 68.52
CA GLU A 126 -36.22 -44.99 68.67
C GLU A 126 -35.80 -46.47 68.52
N ILE A 127 -34.91 -46.78 67.57
CA ILE A 127 -34.38 -48.14 67.36
C ILE A 127 -33.61 -48.61 68.60
N VAL A 128 -32.73 -47.77 69.17
CA VAL A 128 -31.94 -48.10 70.36
C VAL A 128 -32.83 -48.31 71.60
N ASN A 129 -33.89 -47.52 71.75
CA ASN A 129 -34.81 -47.63 72.88
C ASN A 129 -35.71 -48.88 72.79
N LEU A 130 -36.12 -49.29 71.58
CA LEU A 130 -36.89 -50.53 71.38
C LEU A 130 -36.07 -51.80 71.62
N THR A 131 -34.75 -51.79 71.39
CA THR A 131 -33.88 -52.95 71.66
C THR A 131 -33.71 -53.23 73.15
N LYS A 132 -33.79 -52.22 74.02
CA LYS A 132 -33.56 -52.37 75.47
C LYS A 132 -34.74 -52.92 76.29
N LEU A 133 -35.89 -53.17 75.67
CA LEU A 133 -37.12 -53.53 76.38
C LEU A 133 -37.46 -55.05 76.35
N VAL A 134 -36.54 -55.89 75.86
CA VAL A 134 -36.79 -57.31 75.55
C VAL A 134 -36.12 -58.29 76.53
N GLU A 135 -35.20 -57.82 77.39
CA GLU A 135 -34.31 -58.69 78.19
C GLU A 135 -34.51 -58.56 79.73
N GLN A 136 -35.65 -59.00 80.27
CA GLN A 136 -35.84 -59.16 81.74
C GLN A 136 -36.74 -60.35 82.13
N GLY A 137 -36.29 -61.20 83.08
CA GLY A 137 -37.15 -62.19 83.77
C GLY A 137 -36.43 -63.27 84.64
N SER A 138 -36.54 -63.17 85.97
CA SER A 138 -36.56 -64.22 87.06
C SER A 138 -35.70 -65.52 87.01
N GLY A 139 -35.17 -66.10 88.11
CA GLY A 139 -35.06 -65.71 89.54
C GLY A 139 -35.08 -66.89 90.58
N LEU A 140 -34.42 -66.70 91.75
CA LEU A 140 -34.58 -67.39 93.08
C LEU A 140 -33.87 -68.76 93.39
N THR A 141 -33.99 -69.22 94.66
CA THR A 141 -32.86 -69.68 95.54
C THR A 141 -33.25 -70.58 96.77
N MET A 142 -32.28 -71.34 97.35
CA MET A 142 -32.19 -71.85 98.78
C MET A 142 -33.20 -72.95 99.23
N ASP A 143 -33.10 -73.75 100.33
CA ASP A 143 -32.10 -74.20 101.36
C ASP A 143 -32.72 -75.43 102.16
N GLN A 144 -32.27 -76.07 103.28
CA GLN A 144 -31.22 -75.93 104.33
C GLN A 144 -30.92 -77.29 105.09
N ASP A 145 -30.30 -77.24 106.29
CA ASP A 145 -29.91 -78.30 107.27
C ASP A 145 -31.01 -79.30 107.77
N SER A 146 -30.76 -80.49 108.35
CA SER A 146 -29.78 -81.04 109.34
C SER A 146 -30.12 -80.74 110.84
N ASN A 147 -29.79 -81.57 111.84
CA ASN A 147 -29.40 -82.99 111.85
C ASN A 147 -29.81 -83.68 113.18
N ILE A 148 -30.53 -84.81 113.12
CA ILE A 148 -30.58 -85.82 114.20
C ILE A 148 -30.41 -87.17 113.49
N ARG A 149 -29.19 -87.69 113.54
CA ARG A 149 -28.65 -88.79 112.70
C ARG A 149 -28.20 -90.01 113.54
N ASP A 150 -28.03 -89.79 114.84
CA ASP A 150 -26.86 -90.22 115.60
C ASP A 150 -26.37 -91.65 115.31
N LEU A 151 -27.21 -92.66 115.58
CA LEU A 151 -26.76 -94.06 115.69
C LEU A 151 -27.59 -95.12 114.93
N LEU A 152 -28.82 -94.80 114.53
CA LEU A 152 -29.65 -95.72 113.71
C LEU A 152 -29.74 -95.31 112.24
N LYS A 153 -29.68 -94.01 111.92
CA LYS A 153 -29.50 -93.59 110.53
C LYS A 153 -28.09 -93.89 110.05
N PHE A 154 -27.05 -93.85 110.89
CA PHE A 154 -25.66 -94.12 110.47
C PHE A 154 -25.49 -95.42 109.64
N LYS A 155 -26.26 -96.48 109.93
CA LYS A 155 -26.28 -97.72 109.14
C LYS A 155 -27.03 -97.59 107.80
N GLU A 156 -28.11 -96.82 107.73
CA GLU A 156 -28.76 -96.46 106.47
C GLU A 156 -27.99 -95.39 105.70
N GLU A 157 -27.16 -94.59 106.36
CA GLU A 157 -26.43 -93.48 105.78
C GLU A 157 -25.15 -93.96 105.13
N VAL A 158 -24.43 -94.95 105.65
CA VAL A 158 -23.33 -95.56 104.87
C VAL A 158 -23.84 -96.20 103.55
N THR A 159 -25.10 -96.64 103.47
CA THR A 159 -25.72 -97.04 102.19
C THR A 159 -26.31 -95.88 101.39
N LYS A 160 -26.97 -94.90 102.02
CA LYS A 160 -27.51 -93.72 101.33
C LYS A 160 -26.40 -92.82 100.80
N GLU A 161 -25.32 -92.59 101.55
CA GLU A 161 -24.13 -91.85 101.12
C GLU A 161 -23.41 -92.60 99.99
N ARG A 162 -23.35 -93.94 99.99
CA ARG A 162 -22.88 -94.71 98.81
C ARG A 162 -23.73 -94.42 97.58
N ASP A 163 -25.05 -94.47 97.71
CA ASP A 163 -25.98 -94.32 96.58
C ASP A 163 -26.16 -92.86 96.15
N GLN A 164 -25.97 -91.91 97.07
CA GLN A 164 -25.86 -90.47 96.81
C GLN A 164 -24.55 -90.15 96.11
N LEU A 165 -23.41 -90.66 96.57
CA LEU A 165 -22.12 -90.48 95.88
C LEU A 165 -22.12 -91.13 94.49
N LEU A 166 -22.82 -92.26 94.30
CA LEU A 166 -23.06 -92.81 92.96
C LEU A 166 -23.96 -91.89 92.11
N SER A 167 -25.04 -91.34 92.68
CA SER A 167 -25.90 -90.37 91.99
C SER A 167 -25.16 -89.08 91.65
N GLU A 168 -24.29 -88.59 92.52
CA GLU A 168 -23.43 -87.43 92.30
C GLU A 168 -22.35 -87.72 91.27
N VAL A 169 -21.70 -88.90 91.30
CA VAL A 169 -20.76 -89.30 90.24
C VAL A 169 -21.44 -89.43 88.89
N VAL A 170 -22.71 -89.86 88.82
CA VAL A 170 -23.49 -89.85 87.57
C VAL A 170 -23.80 -88.41 87.14
N LYS A 171 -24.39 -87.57 88.01
CA LYS A 171 -24.69 -86.16 87.71
C LYS A 171 -23.46 -85.34 87.34
N LEU A 172 -22.34 -85.58 88.00
CA LEU A 172 -21.05 -84.94 87.70
C LEU A 172 -20.50 -85.42 86.37
N ARG A 173 -20.69 -86.69 85.99
CA ARG A 173 -20.33 -87.20 84.65
C ARG A 173 -21.22 -86.66 83.55
N GLU A 174 -22.54 -86.56 83.79
CA GLU A 174 -23.47 -85.90 82.87
C GLU A 174 -23.14 -84.41 82.73
N SER A 175 -22.84 -83.72 83.83
CA SER A 175 -22.36 -82.33 83.81
C SER A 175 -21.03 -82.19 83.07
N LEU A 176 -20.06 -83.10 83.26
CA LEU A 176 -18.79 -83.09 82.53
C LEU A 176 -18.98 -83.38 81.03
N ALA A 177 -19.91 -84.27 80.67
CA ALA A 177 -20.29 -84.54 79.28
C ALA A 177 -20.89 -83.28 78.64
N ASN A 178 -21.90 -82.67 79.26
CA ASN A 178 -22.53 -81.44 78.74
C ASN A 178 -21.54 -80.26 78.68
N ILE A 179 -20.63 -80.12 79.65
CA ILE A 179 -19.59 -79.08 79.64
C ILE A 179 -18.56 -79.35 78.53
N THR A 180 -18.18 -80.59 78.27
CA THR A 180 -17.25 -80.92 77.17
C THR A 180 -17.89 -80.88 75.79
N GLU A 181 -19.19 -81.14 75.68
CA GLU A 181 -19.97 -80.90 74.46
C GLU A 181 -20.07 -79.40 74.16
N HIS A 182 -20.50 -78.58 75.12
CA HIS A 182 -20.52 -77.12 74.97
C HIS A 182 -19.12 -76.52 74.75
N GLN A 183 -18.06 -77.09 75.32
CA GLN A 183 -16.69 -76.68 74.99
C GLN A 183 -16.36 -76.98 73.52
N GLN A 184 -16.73 -78.15 72.99
CA GLN A 184 -16.53 -78.47 71.58
C GLN A 184 -17.39 -77.62 70.63
N GLU A 185 -18.62 -77.27 71.02
CA GLU A 185 -19.44 -76.31 70.27
C GLU A 185 -18.81 -74.90 70.26
N ALA A 186 -18.33 -74.44 71.42
CA ALA A 186 -17.64 -73.15 71.54
C ALA A 186 -16.31 -73.12 70.76
N GLU A 187 -15.54 -74.21 70.77
CA GLU A 187 -14.30 -74.34 69.99
C GLU A 187 -14.59 -74.35 68.48
N ARG A 188 -15.62 -75.09 68.01
CA ARG A 188 -16.05 -75.03 66.60
C ARG A 188 -16.52 -73.63 66.20
N SER A 189 -17.35 -73.00 67.03
CA SER A 189 -17.85 -71.63 66.78
C SER A 189 -16.72 -70.60 66.75
N ARG A 190 -15.70 -70.75 67.61
CA ARG A 190 -14.47 -69.95 67.56
C ARG A 190 -13.71 -70.17 66.26
N ASP A 191 -13.54 -71.42 65.81
CA ASP A 191 -12.77 -71.73 64.62
C ASP A 191 -13.48 -71.27 63.33
N GLU A 192 -14.82 -71.32 63.30
CA GLU A 192 -15.64 -70.71 62.24
C GLU A 192 -15.56 -69.17 62.25
N ALA A 193 -15.56 -68.55 63.44
CA ALA A 193 -15.34 -67.11 63.60
C ALA A 193 -13.91 -66.69 63.17
N GLU A 194 -12.89 -67.47 63.52
CA GLU A 194 -11.51 -67.23 63.10
C GLU A 194 -11.33 -67.44 61.59
N HIS A 195 -11.99 -68.44 61.00
CA HIS A 195 -11.98 -68.63 59.55
C HIS A 195 -12.66 -67.47 58.80
N THR A 196 -13.81 -66.99 59.27
CA THR A 196 -14.51 -65.84 58.66
C THR A 196 -13.75 -64.52 58.88
N ILE A 197 -13.10 -64.32 60.02
CA ILE A 197 -12.18 -63.19 60.25
C ILE A 197 -11.02 -63.23 59.23
N ASN A 198 -10.42 -64.41 59.00
CA ASN A 198 -9.36 -64.57 58.01
C ASN A 198 -9.84 -64.30 56.57
N GLN A 199 -11.06 -64.72 56.21
CA GLN A 199 -11.69 -64.37 54.92
C GLN A 199 -11.87 -62.85 54.79
N PHE A 200 -12.47 -62.18 55.77
CA PHE A 200 -12.66 -60.73 55.73
C PHE A 200 -11.33 -59.95 55.71
N GLN A 201 -10.28 -60.42 56.38
CA GLN A 201 -8.94 -59.81 56.27
C GLN A 201 -8.39 -59.90 54.84
N GLN A 202 -8.58 -61.03 54.15
CA GLN A 202 -8.19 -61.17 52.74
C GLN A 202 -9.02 -60.27 51.82
N GLU A 203 -10.34 -60.17 52.04
CA GLU A 203 -11.21 -59.24 51.30
C GLU A 203 -10.79 -57.78 51.52
N ILE A 204 -10.55 -57.36 52.77
CA ILE A 204 -10.07 -56.01 53.10
C ILE A 204 -8.74 -55.73 52.38
N GLN A 205 -7.81 -56.69 52.37
CA GLN A 205 -6.53 -56.52 51.68
C GLN A 205 -6.71 -56.45 50.14
N GLN A 206 -7.65 -57.20 49.56
CA GLN A 206 -8.01 -57.07 48.15
C GLN A 206 -8.61 -55.68 47.85
N ARG A 207 -9.59 -55.22 48.65
CA ARG A 207 -10.21 -53.89 48.51
C ARG A 207 -9.22 -52.73 48.68
N GLN A 208 -8.25 -52.84 49.59
CA GLN A 208 -7.16 -51.87 49.71
C GLN A 208 -6.29 -51.83 48.44
N ASN A 209 -5.96 -53.00 47.88
CA ASN A 209 -5.21 -53.08 46.62
C ASN A 209 -5.99 -52.53 45.41
N GLU A 210 -7.32 -52.74 45.35
CA GLU A 210 -8.20 -52.12 44.36
C GLU A 210 -8.23 -50.60 44.50
N ALA A 211 -8.44 -50.08 45.73
CA ALA A 211 -8.46 -48.65 46.01
C ALA A 211 -7.13 -47.96 45.65
N LEU A 212 -5.98 -48.60 45.92
CA LEU A 212 -4.66 -48.10 45.53
C LEU A 212 -4.45 -48.11 44.00
N ARG A 213 -5.01 -49.09 43.28
CA ARG A 213 -4.97 -49.14 41.81
C ARG A 213 -5.82 -48.03 41.20
N GLU A 214 -7.06 -47.85 41.65
CA GLU A 214 -7.94 -46.78 41.17
C GLU A 214 -7.45 -45.38 41.56
N THR A 215 -6.83 -45.23 42.74
CA THR A 215 -6.16 -43.96 43.12
C THR A 215 -5.03 -43.62 42.16
N ARG A 216 -4.14 -44.56 41.86
CA ARG A 216 -3.04 -44.36 40.89
C ARG A 216 -3.55 -44.12 39.45
N LYS A 217 -4.69 -44.69 39.09
CA LYS A 217 -5.36 -44.48 37.79
C LYS A 217 -6.00 -43.08 37.73
N LYS A 218 -6.65 -42.63 38.81
CA LYS A 218 -7.12 -41.25 38.98
C LYS A 218 -5.97 -40.25 38.89
N GLU A 219 -4.86 -40.46 39.60
CA GLU A 219 -3.68 -39.58 39.54
C GLU A 219 -3.07 -39.45 38.14
N LYS A 220 -3.15 -40.50 37.32
CA LYS A 220 -2.76 -40.46 35.90
C LYS A 220 -3.74 -39.62 35.08
N LEU A 221 -5.03 -39.95 35.17
CA LEU A 221 -6.10 -39.23 34.46
C LEU A 221 -6.15 -37.74 34.84
N GLU A 222 -5.85 -37.37 36.09
CA GLU A 222 -5.73 -35.97 36.53
C GLU A 222 -4.49 -35.26 35.97
N LYS A 223 -3.40 -35.98 35.68
CA LYS A 223 -2.20 -35.42 35.01
C LYS A 223 -2.43 -35.29 33.51
N GLU A 224 -3.01 -36.31 32.89
CA GLU A 224 -3.42 -36.32 31.48
C GLU A 224 -4.44 -35.21 31.20
N LEU A 225 -5.47 -35.04 32.04
CA LEU A 225 -6.43 -33.95 31.94
C LEU A 225 -5.79 -32.57 32.13
N LYS A 226 -4.85 -32.41 33.06
CA LYS A 226 -4.09 -31.14 33.22
C LYS A 226 -3.20 -30.84 32.01
N GLN A 227 -2.58 -31.86 31.41
CA GLN A 227 -1.77 -31.70 30.20
C GLN A 227 -2.66 -31.28 29.02
N ILE A 228 -3.79 -31.97 28.81
CA ILE A 228 -4.78 -31.63 27.79
C ILE A 228 -5.36 -30.22 28.02
N GLN A 229 -5.55 -29.79 29.27
CA GLN A 229 -5.96 -28.43 29.60
C GLN A 229 -4.90 -27.40 29.15
N THR A 230 -3.62 -27.61 29.46
CA THR A 230 -2.54 -26.72 29.01
C THR A 230 -2.32 -26.74 27.50
N ASP A 231 -2.53 -27.89 26.86
CA ASP A 231 -2.41 -28.03 25.41
C ASP A 231 -3.60 -27.35 24.70
N MET A 232 -4.82 -27.45 25.25
CA MET A 232 -5.97 -26.69 24.78
C MET A 232 -5.75 -25.18 24.96
N ASP A 233 -5.26 -24.72 26.10
CA ASP A 233 -5.03 -23.29 26.36
C ASP A 233 -3.92 -22.72 25.46
N THR A 234 -2.83 -23.45 25.23
CA THR A 234 -1.78 -23.03 24.28
C THR A 234 -2.31 -23.01 22.84
N ARG A 235 -2.98 -24.07 22.35
CA ARG A 235 -3.66 -24.06 21.04
C ARG A 235 -4.67 -22.91 20.92
N GLN A 236 -5.39 -22.57 21.98
CA GLN A 236 -6.33 -21.45 21.98
C GLN A 236 -5.62 -20.08 21.92
N THR A 237 -4.38 -19.96 22.42
CA THR A 237 -3.55 -18.77 22.17
C THR A 237 -2.98 -18.71 20.75
N GLU A 238 -2.55 -19.85 20.18
CA GLU A 238 -2.12 -19.94 18.77
C GLU A 238 -3.25 -19.56 17.81
N ILE A 239 -4.47 -20.09 18.04
CA ILE A 239 -5.67 -19.77 17.26
C ILE A 239 -5.97 -18.27 17.31
N LYS A 240 -5.87 -17.62 18.48
CA LYS A 240 -6.05 -16.17 18.60
C LYS A 240 -4.97 -15.38 17.85
N ALA A 241 -3.70 -15.81 17.92
CA ALA A 241 -2.60 -15.18 17.20
C ALA A 241 -2.78 -15.31 15.67
N LEU A 242 -3.15 -16.50 15.19
CA LEU A 242 -3.45 -16.76 13.78
C LEU A 242 -4.69 -15.97 13.29
N GLN A 243 -5.73 -15.84 14.11
CA GLN A 243 -6.90 -15.00 13.79
C GLN A 243 -6.52 -13.52 13.67
N GLN A 244 -5.67 -13.00 14.57
CA GLN A 244 -5.15 -11.63 14.47
C GLN A 244 -4.26 -11.44 13.24
N TYR A 245 -3.43 -12.43 12.90
CA TYR A 245 -2.60 -12.40 11.69
C TYR A 245 -3.46 -12.36 10.42
N VAL A 246 -4.43 -13.27 10.29
CA VAL A 246 -5.38 -13.31 9.16
C VAL A 246 -6.18 -12.01 9.04
N GLN A 247 -6.60 -11.41 10.16
CA GLN A 247 -7.30 -10.14 10.15
C GLN A 247 -6.40 -8.99 9.65
N LYS A 248 -5.15 -8.89 10.12
CA LYS A 248 -4.17 -7.91 9.62
C LYS A 248 -3.89 -8.09 8.13
N SER A 249 -3.60 -9.31 7.68
CA SER A 249 -3.36 -9.59 6.26
C SER A 249 -4.58 -9.25 5.37
N LYS A 250 -5.80 -9.37 5.91
CA LYS A 250 -7.04 -8.99 5.22
C LYS A 250 -7.21 -7.47 5.13
N GLU A 251 -6.86 -6.74 6.18
CA GLU A 251 -6.84 -5.27 6.19
C GLU A 251 -5.77 -4.71 5.24
N GLU A 252 -4.59 -5.33 5.21
CA GLU A 252 -3.53 -5.00 4.24
C GLU A 252 -3.95 -5.31 2.80
N LEU A 253 -4.62 -6.44 2.56
CA LEU A 253 -5.11 -6.80 1.23
C LEU A 253 -6.21 -5.84 0.76
N GLN A 254 -7.16 -5.45 1.62
CA GLN A 254 -8.15 -4.41 1.30
C GLN A 254 -7.50 -3.05 1.02
N ARG A 255 -6.46 -2.68 1.78
CA ARG A 255 -5.67 -1.46 1.52
C ARG A 255 -5.01 -1.51 0.14
N LEU A 256 -4.40 -2.64 -0.22
CA LEU A 256 -3.76 -2.82 -1.53
C LEU A 256 -4.77 -2.83 -2.69
N GLU A 257 -5.95 -3.44 -2.51
CA GLU A 257 -7.06 -3.38 -3.47
C GLU A 257 -7.55 -1.94 -3.69
N GLN A 258 -7.67 -1.15 -2.62
CA GLN A 258 -8.04 0.26 -2.71
C GLN A 258 -6.96 1.08 -3.43
N GLN A 259 -5.69 0.94 -3.05
CA GLN A 259 -4.58 1.63 -3.71
C GLN A 259 -4.47 1.24 -5.20
N LEU A 260 -4.70 -0.03 -5.55
CA LEU A 260 -4.75 -0.48 -6.95
C LEU A 260 -5.90 0.16 -7.73
N LYS A 261 -7.05 0.37 -7.08
CA LYS A 261 -8.22 1.04 -7.68
C LYS A 261 -7.98 2.54 -7.89
N GLU A 262 -7.38 3.20 -6.92
CA GLU A 262 -6.99 4.62 -6.99
C GLU A 262 -5.94 4.85 -8.09
N GLN A 263 -4.92 3.99 -8.17
CA GLN A 263 -3.92 4.00 -9.25
C GLN A 263 -4.55 3.76 -10.64
N LYS A 264 -5.53 2.86 -10.77
CA LYS A 264 -6.27 2.70 -12.05
C LYS A 264 -7.03 3.96 -12.46
N ILE A 265 -7.69 4.64 -11.52
CA ILE A 265 -8.42 5.90 -11.78
C ILE A 265 -7.45 7.02 -12.16
N LEU A 266 -6.28 7.10 -11.52
CA LEU A 266 -5.22 8.05 -11.91
C LEU A 266 -4.70 7.76 -13.33
N ASN A 267 -4.47 6.49 -13.67
CA ASN A 267 -3.96 6.10 -14.98
C ASN A 267 -4.99 6.35 -16.10
N GLU A 268 -6.30 6.12 -15.85
CA GLU A 268 -7.37 6.51 -16.77
C GLU A 268 -7.49 8.04 -16.98
N ARG A 269 -7.21 8.85 -15.94
CA ARG A 269 -7.15 10.31 -16.06
C ARG A 269 -5.94 10.75 -16.89
N ALA A 270 -4.75 10.26 -16.55
CA ALA A 270 -3.53 10.55 -17.28
C ALA A 270 -3.62 10.15 -18.76
N ALA A 271 -4.26 9.02 -19.08
CA ALA A 271 -4.53 8.61 -20.46
C ALA A 271 -5.46 9.58 -21.21
N LYS A 272 -6.53 10.06 -20.57
CA LYS A 272 -7.45 11.06 -21.16
C LYS A 272 -6.81 12.43 -21.30
N GLU A 273 -5.96 12.83 -20.36
CA GLU A 273 -5.17 14.07 -20.45
C GLU A 273 -4.17 13.97 -21.60
N LEU A 274 -3.46 12.84 -21.76
CA LEU A 274 -2.57 12.57 -22.89
C LEU A 274 -3.31 12.63 -24.23
N GLU A 275 -4.49 12.02 -24.33
CA GLU A 275 -5.35 12.02 -25.52
C GLU A 275 -5.85 13.44 -25.87
N GLN A 276 -6.21 14.24 -24.86
CA GLN A 276 -6.52 15.67 -25.04
C GLN A 276 -5.31 16.49 -25.49
N PHE A 277 -4.12 16.26 -24.91
CA PHE A 277 -2.89 16.93 -25.35
C PHE A 277 -2.51 16.53 -26.78
N GLN A 278 -2.70 15.26 -27.18
CA GLN A 278 -2.48 14.81 -28.56
C GLN A 278 -3.45 15.50 -29.54
N MET A 279 -4.76 15.56 -29.26
CA MET A 279 -5.70 16.31 -30.09
C MET A 279 -5.35 17.81 -30.17
N ARG A 280 -4.91 18.41 -29.05
CA ARG A 280 -4.55 19.83 -28.99
C ARG A 280 -3.27 20.12 -29.77
N ASN A 281 -2.28 19.23 -29.71
CA ASN A 281 -1.05 19.33 -30.49
C ASN A 281 -1.31 19.14 -31.99
N ALA A 282 -2.16 18.18 -32.38
CA ALA A 282 -2.57 17.99 -33.77
C ALA A 282 -3.29 19.23 -34.34
N LYS A 283 -4.16 19.89 -33.56
CA LYS A 283 -4.75 21.17 -33.94
C LYS A 283 -3.71 22.28 -34.10
N LEU A 284 -2.79 22.42 -33.15
CA LEU A 284 -1.72 23.42 -33.23
C LEU A 284 -0.78 23.18 -34.43
N GLN A 285 -0.53 21.92 -34.81
CA GLN A 285 0.18 21.61 -36.06
C GLN A 285 -0.62 22.05 -37.28
N GLN A 286 -1.92 21.74 -37.35
CA GLN A 286 -2.78 22.15 -38.47
C GLN A 286 -2.93 23.69 -38.58
N GLU A 287 -3.05 24.39 -37.45
CA GLU A 287 -3.08 25.86 -37.39
C GLU A 287 -1.73 26.45 -37.83
N ASN A 288 -0.60 25.85 -37.42
CA ASN A 288 0.73 26.28 -37.83
C ASN A 288 1.00 26.01 -39.33
N GLU A 289 0.54 24.88 -39.87
CA GLU A 289 0.57 24.59 -41.32
C GLU A 289 -0.25 25.62 -42.11
N GLN A 290 -1.45 25.99 -41.63
CA GLN A 290 -2.25 27.06 -42.24
C GLN A 290 -1.54 28.42 -42.17
N HIS A 291 -0.90 28.76 -41.04
CA HIS A 291 -0.13 29.99 -40.92
C HIS A 291 1.09 30.04 -41.85
N ILE A 292 1.80 28.92 -42.05
CA ILE A 292 2.88 28.81 -43.04
C ILE A 292 2.33 29.08 -44.46
N LEU A 293 1.20 28.47 -44.82
CA LEU A 293 0.54 28.64 -46.12
C LEU A 293 0.10 30.10 -46.37
N VAL A 294 -0.43 30.77 -45.35
CA VAL A 294 -0.79 32.20 -45.41
C VAL A 294 0.46 33.08 -45.52
N CYS A 295 1.54 32.75 -44.82
CA CYS A 295 2.82 33.46 -44.95
C CYS A 295 3.44 33.31 -46.34
N GLU A 296 3.35 32.13 -46.98
CA GLU A 296 3.77 31.96 -48.37
C GLU A 296 2.91 32.79 -49.34
N GLN A 297 1.58 32.79 -49.17
CA GLN A 297 0.68 33.62 -49.99
C GLN A 297 0.99 35.12 -49.85
N LEU A 298 1.18 35.63 -48.63
CA LEU A 298 1.55 37.03 -48.37
C LEU A 298 2.96 37.36 -48.88
N SER A 299 3.88 36.40 -48.90
CA SER A 299 5.20 36.55 -49.51
C SER A 299 5.10 36.68 -51.04
N GLN A 300 4.27 35.85 -51.69
CA GLN A 300 4.00 35.93 -53.12
C GLN A 300 3.28 37.23 -53.52
N GLU A 301 2.28 37.67 -52.75
CA GLU A 301 1.66 39.00 -52.96
C GLU A 301 2.69 40.14 -52.84
N ASN A 302 3.58 40.10 -51.84
CA ASN A 302 4.62 41.12 -51.68
C ASN A 302 5.62 41.10 -52.85
N GLN A 303 5.96 39.93 -53.38
CA GLN A 303 6.78 39.83 -54.59
C GLN A 303 6.07 40.41 -55.83
N GLN A 304 4.77 40.12 -56.02
CA GLN A 304 3.99 40.73 -57.09
C GLN A 304 3.92 42.26 -56.96
N LYS A 305 3.56 42.77 -55.77
CA LYS A 305 3.48 44.22 -55.49
C LYS A 305 4.83 44.92 -55.64
N ALA A 306 5.94 44.26 -55.29
CA ALA A 306 7.28 44.78 -55.54
C ALA A 306 7.62 44.87 -57.04
N LEU A 307 7.19 43.91 -57.86
CA LEU A 307 7.35 43.95 -59.32
C LEU A 307 6.47 45.03 -59.96
N GLU A 308 5.21 45.17 -59.53
CA GLU A 308 4.32 46.25 -59.97
C GLU A 308 4.87 47.63 -59.61
N LEU A 309 5.33 47.81 -58.37
CA LEU A 309 5.88 49.08 -57.89
C LEU A 309 7.16 49.44 -58.67
N LYS A 310 8.03 48.47 -58.96
CA LYS A 310 9.20 48.67 -59.80
C LYS A 310 8.85 49.07 -61.24
N ALA A 311 7.84 48.44 -61.85
CA ALA A 311 7.34 48.85 -63.17
C ALA A 311 6.78 50.29 -63.14
N LYS A 312 6.14 50.71 -62.03
CA LYS A 312 5.70 52.10 -61.84
C LYS A 312 6.86 53.08 -61.59
N GLU A 313 7.94 52.67 -60.93
CA GLU A 313 9.17 53.46 -60.85
C GLU A 313 9.81 53.65 -62.22
N GLU A 314 9.80 52.62 -63.07
CA GLU A 314 10.28 52.68 -64.47
C GLU A 314 9.40 53.59 -65.34
N GLU A 315 8.06 53.54 -65.21
CA GLU A 315 7.13 54.51 -65.84
C GLU A 315 7.40 55.96 -65.38
N ILE A 316 7.60 56.18 -64.08
CA ILE A 316 7.90 57.49 -63.50
C ILE A 316 9.27 57.98 -63.99
N HIS A 317 10.26 57.09 -64.11
CA HIS A 317 11.58 57.44 -64.66
C HIS A 317 11.47 57.85 -66.13
N GLN A 318 10.74 57.09 -66.94
CA GLN A 318 10.46 57.42 -68.34
C GLN A 318 9.80 58.79 -68.47
N MET A 319 8.71 59.05 -67.73
CA MET A 319 8.05 60.36 -67.72
C MET A 319 8.97 61.50 -67.26
N ARG A 320 9.88 61.26 -66.30
CA ARG A 320 10.91 62.26 -65.93
C ARG A 320 11.87 62.54 -67.09
N THR A 321 12.27 61.56 -67.89
CA THR A 321 13.08 61.82 -69.09
C THR A 321 12.32 62.63 -70.14
N ASP A 322 11.02 62.37 -70.32
CA ASP A 322 10.20 63.08 -71.31
C ASP A 322 9.88 64.51 -70.87
N ILE A 323 9.63 64.76 -69.58
CA ILE A 323 9.61 66.11 -68.99
C ILE A 323 10.96 66.81 -69.21
N GLY A 324 12.08 66.10 -69.10
CA GLY A 324 13.41 66.63 -69.43
C GLY A 324 13.57 67.04 -70.90
N LYS A 325 13.00 66.27 -71.84
CA LYS A 325 12.96 66.61 -73.28
C LYS A 325 12.08 67.83 -73.52
N LEU A 326 10.88 67.85 -72.95
CA LEU A 326 9.92 68.95 -73.06
C LEU A 326 10.46 70.27 -72.48
N ASN A 327 11.17 70.23 -71.36
CA ASN A 327 11.83 71.43 -70.80
C ASN A 327 12.93 71.98 -71.73
N LYS A 328 13.74 71.13 -72.37
CA LYS A 328 14.73 71.57 -73.37
C LYS A 328 14.05 72.20 -74.60
N VAL A 329 12.93 71.65 -75.07
CA VAL A 329 12.12 72.24 -76.14
C VAL A 329 11.54 73.59 -75.70
N ARG A 330 11.01 73.69 -74.47
CA ARG A 330 10.51 74.95 -73.89
C ARG A 330 11.61 76.01 -73.81
N GLU A 331 12.82 75.66 -73.38
CA GLU A 331 13.97 76.57 -73.35
C GLU A 331 14.40 77.05 -74.75
N GLN A 332 14.38 76.16 -75.75
CA GLN A 332 14.65 76.53 -77.14
C GLN A 332 13.57 77.47 -77.71
N ILE A 333 12.29 77.22 -77.39
CA ILE A 333 11.18 78.12 -77.74
C ILE A 333 11.35 79.47 -77.03
N HIS A 334 11.67 79.48 -75.73
CA HIS A 334 11.81 80.72 -74.96
C HIS A 334 12.97 81.59 -75.47
N LYS A 335 14.09 80.98 -75.88
CA LYS A 335 15.21 81.68 -76.54
C LYS A 335 14.82 82.26 -77.90
N LYS A 336 14.03 81.55 -78.71
CA LYS A 336 13.48 82.09 -79.96
C LYS A 336 12.48 83.22 -79.73
N LEU A 337 11.68 83.12 -78.68
CA LEU A 337 10.72 84.16 -78.29
C LEU A 337 11.48 85.45 -77.90
N HIS A 338 12.54 85.33 -77.11
CA HIS A 338 13.39 86.46 -76.75
C HIS A 338 14.08 87.10 -77.97
N GLN A 339 14.60 86.29 -78.92
CA GLN A 339 15.13 86.83 -80.18
C GLN A 339 14.08 87.57 -81.03
N ILE A 340 12.80 87.20 -80.94
CA ILE A 340 11.69 87.92 -81.60
C ILE A 340 11.32 89.20 -80.84
N GLU A 341 11.45 89.21 -79.51
CA GLU A 341 11.30 90.42 -78.68
C GLU A 341 12.41 91.44 -78.97
N ASP A 342 13.66 90.99 -79.09
CA ASP A 342 14.81 91.82 -79.50
C ASP A 342 14.58 92.44 -80.90
N GLN A 343 14.21 91.63 -81.88
CA GLN A 343 13.88 92.10 -83.24
C GLN A 343 12.70 93.07 -83.26
N LYS A 344 11.71 92.90 -82.37
CA LYS A 344 10.61 93.86 -82.20
C LYS A 344 11.11 95.20 -81.66
N ALA A 345 12.06 95.19 -80.71
CA ALA A 345 12.64 96.42 -80.16
C ALA A 345 13.45 97.20 -81.20
N GLU A 346 14.19 96.53 -82.08
CA GLU A 346 14.88 97.15 -83.23
C GLU A 346 13.88 97.83 -84.19
N VAL A 347 12.75 97.17 -84.50
CA VAL A 347 11.69 97.74 -85.34
C VAL A 347 10.99 98.94 -84.66
N GLU A 348 10.84 98.93 -83.34
CA GLU A 348 10.30 100.07 -82.58
C GLU A 348 11.28 101.26 -82.54
N GLN A 349 12.61 101.04 -82.49
CA GLN A 349 13.59 102.11 -82.71
C GLN A 349 13.52 102.71 -84.13
N HIS A 350 13.40 101.88 -85.17
CA HIS A 350 13.24 102.38 -86.53
C HIS A 350 11.97 103.24 -86.71
N LYS A 351 10.87 102.87 -86.06
CA LYS A 351 9.61 103.63 -86.05
C LYS A 351 9.77 105.04 -85.45
N ASP A 352 10.50 105.18 -84.34
CA ASP A 352 10.68 106.49 -83.69
C ASP A 352 11.79 107.34 -84.35
N THR A 353 12.79 106.74 -85.00
CA THR A 353 13.71 107.52 -85.87
C THR A 353 13.02 108.15 -87.07
N LEU A 354 12.05 107.45 -87.70
CA LEU A 354 11.26 108.01 -88.81
C LEU A 354 10.33 109.16 -88.37
N LYS A 355 9.73 109.10 -87.17
CA LYS A 355 8.96 110.24 -86.61
C LYS A 355 9.80 111.51 -86.52
N ASN A 356 11.04 111.41 -86.07
CA ASN A 356 11.92 112.56 -85.87
C ASN A 356 12.35 113.22 -87.19
N GLN A 357 12.27 112.51 -88.33
CA GLN A 357 12.51 113.09 -89.65
C GLN A 357 11.31 113.90 -90.17
N ILE A 358 10.07 113.50 -89.83
CA ILE A 358 8.85 114.21 -90.22
C ILE A 358 8.81 115.62 -89.59
N LEU A 359 9.14 115.73 -88.31
CA LEU A 359 9.24 117.00 -87.56
C LEU A 359 10.27 118.00 -88.11
N GLY A 360 11.17 117.57 -89.02
CA GLY A 360 12.07 118.45 -89.75
C GLY A 360 11.38 119.17 -90.92
N LEU A 361 10.64 118.42 -91.73
CA LEU A 361 10.02 118.90 -92.97
C LEU A 361 8.85 119.86 -92.73
N GLU A 362 8.13 119.71 -91.61
CA GLU A 362 7.02 120.59 -91.23
C GLU A 362 7.46 122.05 -91.04
N ARG A 363 8.74 122.31 -90.76
CA ARG A 363 9.27 123.67 -90.53
C ARG A 363 9.61 124.45 -91.81
N GLU A 364 9.72 123.79 -92.96
CA GLU A 364 9.98 124.46 -94.24
C GLU A 364 8.67 125.00 -94.87
N VAL A 365 7.53 124.37 -94.57
CA VAL A 365 6.20 124.77 -95.07
C VAL A 365 5.75 126.14 -94.54
N GLU A 366 6.19 126.51 -93.33
CA GLU A 366 5.74 127.72 -92.63
C GLU A 366 6.16 129.02 -93.32
N VAL A 367 7.22 128.99 -94.13
CA VAL A 367 7.67 130.14 -94.94
C VAL A 367 6.74 130.41 -96.12
N SER A 368 6.12 129.37 -96.68
CA SER A 368 5.32 129.44 -97.91
C SER A 368 3.94 130.12 -97.73
N LYS A 369 3.41 130.18 -96.51
CA LYS A 369 2.05 130.69 -96.25
C LYS A 369 1.92 132.21 -96.27
N LYS A 370 3.01 132.97 -96.11
CA LYS A 370 2.99 134.45 -96.02
C LYS A 370 2.55 135.18 -97.31
N GLN A 371 2.36 134.46 -98.41
CA GLN A 371 1.89 135.02 -99.67
C GLN A 371 0.36 135.06 -99.82
N ALA A 372 -0.40 134.38 -98.95
CA ALA A 372 -1.84 134.19 -99.11
C ALA A 372 -2.75 135.27 -98.48
N GLU A 373 -2.21 136.14 -97.62
CA GLU A 373 -3.03 137.07 -96.82
C GLU A 373 -3.43 138.37 -97.56
N PHE A 374 -2.88 138.62 -98.76
CA PHE A 374 -3.05 139.89 -99.48
C PHE A 374 -4.36 140.02 -100.27
N ASP A 375 -5.00 138.89 -100.62
CA ASP A 375 -5.81 138.79 -101.84
C ASP A 375 -7.31 139.17 -101.70
N LYS A 376 -7.85 139.38 -100.49
CA LYS A 376 -9.31 139.56 -100.36
C LYS A 376 -9.83 140.45 -99.22
N LYS A 377 -9.23 141.65 -99.09
CA LYS A 377 -9.78 142.77 -98.30
C LYS A 377 -10.01 144.08 -99.07
N ALA A 378 -9.89 144.05 -100.40
CA ALA A 378 -9.97 145.25 -101.26
C ALA A 378 -10.75 145.03 -102.57
N MET A 379 -11.73 144.12 -102.59
CA MET A 379 -12.53 143.81 -103.79
C MET A 379 -14.04 143.77 -103.49
N ASP A 380 -14.56 144.83 -102.86
CA ASP A 380 -16.00 144.94 -102.56
C ASP A 380 -16.57 146.37 -102.72
N GLU A 381 -15.83 147.30 -103.36
CA GLU A 381 -16.31 148.69 -103.49
C GLU A 381 -16.02 149.34 -104.86
N LEU A 382 -17.09 149.40 -105.67
CA LEU A 382 -17.45 150.47 -106.61
C LEU A 382 -16.54 150.78 -107.81
N LEU A 383 -16.59 149.90 -108.83
CA LEU A 383 -16.41 150.26 -110.25
C LEU A 383 -17.44 149.52 -111.14
N ARG A 384 -18.63 149.99 -111.51
CA ARG A 384 -19.47 151.16 -111.14
C ARG A 384 -18.74 152.51 -110.94
N GLU A 385 -18.69 153.43 -111.89
CA GLU A 385 -19.88 153.89 -112.63
C GLU A 385 -19.67 154.43 -114.06
N ARG A 386 -18.43 154.69 -114.52
CA ARG A 386 -18.23 155.54 -115.72
C ARG A 386 -18.70 154.92 -117.05
N ASP A 387 -18.18 153.77 -117.46
CA ASP A 387 -18.24 153.37 -118.90
C ASP A 387 -19.56 152.70 -119.34
N MET A 388 -20.62 152.82 -118.53
CA MET A 388 -22.01 152.58 -118.95
C MET A 388 -22.83 153.86 -119.15
N LEU A 389 -22.26 155.05 -118.93
CA LEU A 389 -22.89 156.33 -119.32
C LEU A 389 -23.24 156.37 -120.83
N ASN A 390 -22.44 155.72 -121.67
CA ASN A 390 -22.68 155.66 -123.12
C ASN A 390 -23.89 154.80 -123.53
N LYS A 391 -24.57 154.13 -122.57
CA LYS A 391 -25.85 153.43 -122.80
C LYS A 391 -27.07 154.25 -122.38
N ASN A 392 -26.89 155.44 -121.81
CA ASN A 392 -27.99 156.30 -121.34
C ASN A 392 -28.70 157.05 -122.48
N MET A 393 -28.04 157.28 -123.62
CA MET A 393 -28.60 158.03 -124.75
C MET A 393 -29.92 157.44 -125.30
N LEU A 394 -30.03 156.11 -125.38
CA LEU A 394 -31.21 155.43 -125.93
C LEU A 394 -32.46 155.49 -125.03
N LYS A 395 -32.34 155.86 -123.75
CA LYS A 395 -33.48 155.91 -122.81
C LYS A 395 -34.29 157.20 -122.88
N ALA A 396 -33.72 158.29 -123.41
CA ALA A 396 -34.38 159.59 -123.47
C ALA A 396 -35.68 159.58 -124.32
N ILE A 397 -35.74 158.72 -125.34
CA ILE A 397 -36.87 158.64 -126.28
C ILE A 397 -38.16 158.08 -125.62
N HIS A 398 -38.06 157.41 -124.47
CA HIS A 398 -39.22 157.01 -123.66
C HIS A 398 -39.75 158.12 -122.72
N ALA A 399 -39.12 159.30 -122.68
CA ALA A 399 -39.59 160.40 -121.83
C ALA A 399 -40.91 161.02 -122.34
N THR A 400 -41.07 161.15 -123.66
CA THR A 400 -42.19 161.89 -124.29
C THR A 400 -43.55 161.19 -124.16
N GLN A 401 -43.60 159.86 -124.15
CA GLN A 401 -44.87 159.12 -124.02
C GLN A 401 -45.56 159.40 -122.67
N LYS A 402 -44.78 159.61 -121.60
CA LYS A 402 -45.28 159.83 -120.23
C LYS A 402 -46.18 161.06 -120.08
N GLN A 403 -46.06 162.04 -120.97
CA GLN A 403 -46.79 163.29 -120.85
C GLN A 403 -48.30 163.12 -121.11
N VAL A 404 -48.70 162.08 -121.84
CA VAL A 404 -50.12 161.74 -122.09
C VAL A 404 -50.76 161.10 -120.84
N ASP A 405 -50.02 160.28 -120.10
CA ASP A 405 -50.49 159.64 -118.87
C ASP A 405 -50.64 160.66 -117.72
N LEU A 406 -49.82 161.71 -117.73
CA LEU A 406 -49.78 162.76 -116.70
C LEU A 406 -51.13 163.47 -116.52
N VAL A 407 -51.87 163.71 -117.61
CA VAL A 407 -53.18 164.40 -117.56
C VAL A 407 -54.22 163.57 -116.81
N LYS A 408 -54.26 162.25 -117.04
CA LYS A 408 -55.16 161.32 -116.34
C LYS A 408 -54.81 161.20 -114.85
N LEU A 409 -53.52 161.31 -114.51
CA LEU A 409 -53.05 161.29 -113.13
C LEU A 409 -53.65 162.44 -112.28
N HIS A 410 -53.83 163.62 -112.87
CA HIS A 410 -54.34 164.80 -112.17
C HIS A 410 -55.84 164.71 -111.83
N GLU A 411 -56.67 164.07 -112.67
CA GLU A 411 -58.08 163.80 -112.32
C GLU A 411 -58.20 162.79 -111.18
N GLN A 412 -57.33 161.77 -111.16
CA GLN A 412 -57.25 160.79 -110.06
C GLN A 412 -56.86 161.49 -108.74
N ALA A 413 -55.83 162.35 -108.78
CA ALA A 413 -55.29 163.02 -107.59
C ALA A 413 -56.31 163.91 -106.87
N LYS A 414 -57.24 164.54 -107.61
CA LYS A 414 -58.26 165.41 -106.99
C LYS A 414 -59.16 164.66 -106.00
N ARG A 415 -59.61 163.45 -106.34
CA ARG A 415 -60.51 162.66 -105.48
C ARG A 415 -59.86 162.26 -104.17
N ASN A 416 -58.59 161.84 -104.21
CA ASN A 416 -57.85 161.43 -103.01
C ASN A 416 -57.76 162.58 -101.98
N LEU A 417 -57.52 163.81 -102.44
CA LEU A 417 -57.44 165.00 -101.57
C LEU A 417 -58.78 165.36 -100.90
N GLU A 418 -59.90 165.10 -101.57
CA GLU A 418 -61.24 165.30 -101.00
C GLU A 418 -61.52 164.27 -99.87
N GLU A 419 -60.92 163.08 -99.93
CA GLU A 419 -61.05 161.99 -98.94
C GLU A 419 -60.10 162.18 -97.73
N GLU A 420 -58.86 162.62 -97.95
CA GLU A 420 -57.88 162.93 -96.89
C GLU A 420 -58.39 164.02 -95.93
N ILE A 421 -59.03 165.08 -96.45
CA ILE A 421 -59.55 166.21 -95.65
C ILE A 421 -60.62 165.76 -94.64
N GLN A 422 -61.39 164.71 -94.94
CA GLN A 422 -62.37 164.17 -93.99
C GLN A 422 -61.67 163.39 -92.86
N ASN A 423 -60.72 162.53 -93.18
CA ASN A 423 -59.97 161.73 -92.20
C ASN A 423 -59.27 162.61 -91.13
N TYR A 424 -58.72 163.76 -91.52
CA TYR A 424 -58.06 164.67 -90.58
C TYR A 424 -59.01 165.34 -89.56
N LYS A 425 -60.31 165.50 -89.88
CA LYS A 425 -61.29 166.04 -88.92
C LYS A 425 -61.58 165.05 -87.80
N ASP A 426 -61.75 163.79 -88.16
CA ASP A 426 -62.17 162.74 -87.21
C ASP A 426 -61.03 162.41 -86.22
N GLU A 427 -59.77 162.43 -86.68
CA GLU A 427 -58.60 162.22 -85.81
C GLU A 427 -58.39 163.36 -84.80
N ALA A 428 -58.60 164.61 -85.21
CA ALA A 428 -58.56 165.77 -84.31
C ALA A 428 -59.63 165.70 -83.19
N GLN A 429 -60.74 165.01 -83.44
CA GLN A 429 -61.79 164.78 -82.44
C GLN A 429 -61.45 163.65 -81.46
N LYS A 430 -60.63 162.66 -81.85
CA LYS A 430 -60.10 161.63 -80.93
C LYS A 430 -59.13 162.22 -79.92
N GLN A 431 -58.14 163.00 -80.39
CA GLN A 431 -57.04 163.48 -79.54
C GLN A 431 -57.54 164.30 -78.33
N ARG A 432 -58.59 165.11 -78.50
CA ARG A 432 -59.22 165.87 -77.41
C ARG A 432 -59.81 164.99 -76.29
N LYS A 433 -60.26 163.76 -76.60
CA LYS A 433 -60.77 162.82 -75.58
C LYS A 433 -59.65 162.17 -74.76
N ILE A 434 -58.47 161.98 -75.36
CA ILE A 434 -57.32 161.33 -74.71
C ILE A 434 -56.74 162.24 -73.62
N ILE A 435 -56.59 163.54 -73.89
CA ILE A 435 -56.01 164.51 -72.95
C ILE A 435 -56.81 164.56 -71.64
N PHE A 436 -58.15 164.68 -71.72
CA PHE A 436 -59.03 164.75 -70.56
C PHE A 436 -58.96 163.51 -69.64
N GLN A 437 -58.67 162.33 -70.19
CA GLN A 437 -58.52 161.11 -69.39
C GLN A 437 -57.19 161.11 -68.61
N LEU A 438 -56.09 161.54 -69.23
CA LEU A 438 -54.77 161.56 -68.61
C LEU A 438 -54.68 162.53 -67.41
N GLU A 439 -55.37 163.67 -67.48
CA GLU A 439 -55.45 164.62 -66.36
C GLU A 439 -56.14 164.01 -65.13
N LYS A 440 -57.21 163.23 -65.36
CA LYS A 440 -57.96 162.54 -64.30
C LYS A 440 -57.15 161.43 -63.62
N ASP A 441 -56.32 160.71 -64.37
CA ASP A 441 -55.52 159.61 -63.80
C ASP A 441 -54.33 160.14 -62.97
N ARG A 442 -53.76 161.30 -63.29
CA ARG A 442 -52.73 161.97 -62.47
C ARG A 442 -53.20 162.17 -61.01
N ASP A 443 -54.38 162.77 -60.84
CA ASP A 443 -54.89 163.15 -59.52
C ASP A 443 -55.33 161.94 -58.68
N ARG A 444 -55.51 160.78 -59.32
CA ARG A 444 -55.77 159.50 -58.64
C ARG A 444 -54.52 158.97 -57.93
N TYR A 445 -53.38 158.91 -58.62
CA TYR A 445 -52.15 158.33 -58.08
C TYR A 445 -51.55 159.12 -56.91
N ILE A 446 -51.76 160.44 -56.87
CA ILE A 446 -51.32 161.30 -55.75
C ILE A 446 -51.96 160.85 -54.43
N ASN A 447 -53.24 160.47 -54.46
CA ASN A 447 -53.97 160.02 -53.27
C ASN A 447 -53.53 158.61 -52.83
N GLU A 448 -53.33 157.68 -53.76
CA GLU A 448 -52.91 156.30 -53.46
C GLU A 448 -51.53 156.23 -52.78
N ALA A 449 -50.60 157.13 -53.13
CA ALA A 449 -49.28 157.22 -52.49
C ALA A 449 -49.34 157.61 -51.01
N SER A 450 -50.31 158.45 -50.61
CA SER A 450 -50.51 158.86 -49.22
C SER A 450 -50.98 157.68 -48.35
N ASP A 451 -52.02 156.98 -48.80
CA ASP A 451 -52.60 155.81 -48.12
C ASP A 451 -51.60 154.65 -47.93
N LEU A 452 -50.72 154.43 -48.90
CA LEU A 452 -49.68 153.41 -48.81
C LEU A 452 -48.63 153.75 -47.75
N THR A 453 -48.25 155.03 -47.64
CA THR A 453 -47.25 155.49 -46.66
C THR A 453 -47.70 155.25 -45.22
N GLN A 454 -48.98 155.49 -44.91
CA GLN A 454 -49.52 155.26 -43.57
C GLN A 454 -49.56 153.76 -43.18
N LYS A 455 -49.80 152.86 -44.14
CA LYS A 455 -49.85 151.41 -43.92
C LYS A 455 -48.48 150.80 -43.60
N VAL A 456 -47.40 151.36 -44.14
CA VAL A 456 -46.02 150.89 -43.86
C VAL A 456 -45.66 151.07 -42.37
N LEU A 457 -46.08 152.18 -41.75
CA LEU A 457 -45.78 152.47 -40.36
C LEU A 457 -46.43 151.46 -39.38
N MET A 458 -47.71 151.12 -39.58
CA MET A 458 -48.38 150.09 -38.75
C MET A 458 -47.68 148.72 -38.86
N ASN A 459 -47.31 148.31 -40.07
CA ASN A 459 -46.66 147.01 -40.30
C ASN A 459 -45.28 146.91 -39.61
N MET A 460 -44.57 148.03 -39.41
CA MET A 460 -43.31 148.06 -38.66
C MET A 460 -43.48 147.85 -37.15
N GLU A 461 -44.65 148.15 -36.58
CA GLU A 461 -44.96 147.89 -35.17
C GLU A 461 -45.19 146.39 -34.93
N ASP A 462 -45.99 145.74 -35.79
CA ASP A 462 -46.31 144.31 -35.70
C ASP A 462 -45.08 143.40 -35.85
N ILE A 463 -44.11 143.78 -36.69
CA ILE A 463 -42.87 143.00 -36.89
C ILE A 463 -42.09 142.86 -35.57
N LYS A 464 -41.94 143.93 -34.79
CA LYS A 464 -41.22 143.92 -33.50
C LYS A 464 -41.84 142.92 -32.51
N VAL A 465 -43.17 142.84 -32.48
CA VAL A 465 -43.91 141.90 -31.62
C VAL A 465 -43.67 140.45 -32.05
N ARG A 466 -43.60 140.18 -33.37
CA ARG A 466 -43.31 138.85 -33.91
C ARG A 466 -41.88 138.38 -33.65
N GLU A 467 -40.89 139.27 -33.76
CA GLU A 467 -39.49 138.92 -33.50
C GLU A 467 -39.27 138.44 -32.06
N MET A 468 -39.92 139.09 -31.08
CA MET A 468 -39.83 138.70 -29.67
C MET A 468 -40.39 137.28 -29.42
N GLN A 469 -41.50 136.93 -30.07
CA GLN A 469 -42.10 135.57 -29.98
C GLN A 469 -41.19 134.49 -30.59
N ILE A 470 -40.49 134.79 -31.68
CA ILE A 470 -39.58 133.85 -32.36
C ILE A 470 -38.39 133.47 -31.47
N PHE A 471 -37.92 134.37 -30.61
CA PHE A 471 -36.83 134.11 -29.66
C PHE A 471 -37.20 133.02 -28.64
N ASP A 472 -38.35 133.15 -27.98
CA ASP A 472 -38.81 132.19 -26.97
C ASP A 472 -39.07 130.78 -27.52
N TYR A 473 -39.57 130.67 -28.76
CA TYR A 473 -39.76 129.37 -29.41
C TYR A 473 -38.43 128.70 -29.77
N LYS A 474 -37.42 129.45 -30.24
CA LYS A 474 -36.09 128.90 -30.53
C LYS A 474 -35.43 128.27 -29.30
N LYS A 475 -35.59 128.88 -28.12
CA LYS A 475 -35.07 128.33 -26.86
C LYS A 475 -35.67 126.96 -26.52
N LYS A 476 -36.99 126.81 -26.63
CA LYS A 476 -37.72 125.56 -26.31
C LYS A 476 -37.37 124.40 -27.25
N ILE A 477 -36.97 124.68 -28.49
CA ILE A 477 -36.55 123.65 -29.45
C ILE A 477 -35.21 123.02 -29.02
N ALA A 478 -34.20 123.82 -28.69
CA ALA A 478 -32.89 123.32 -28.25
C ALA A 478 -32.97 122.48 -26.94
N GLU A 479 -33.85 122.86 -26.02
CA GLU A 479 -34.16 122.11 -24.78
C GLU A 479 -34.91 120.77 -25.02
N SER A 480 -35.37 120.53 -26.25
CA SER A 480 -36.08 119.32 -26.66
C SER A 480 -35.18 118.37 -27.48
N GLU A 481 -34.41 118.91 -28.43
CA GLU A 481 -33.44 118.15 -29.25
C GLU A 481 -32.37 117.45 -28.39
N THR A 482 -31.89 118.14 -27.35
CA THR A 482 -30.91 117.60 -26.40
C THR A 482 -31.42 116.37 -25.63
N LYS A 483 -32.70 116.35 -25.26
CA LYS A 483 -33.35 115.21 -24.56
C LYS A 483 -33.56 114.01 -25.50
N LEU A 484 -33.95 114.27 -26.75
CA LEU A 484 -34.12 113.22 -27.76
C LEU A 484 -32.82 112.43 -27.99
N LYS A 485 -31.69 113.15 -28.06
CA LYS A 485 -30.38 112.54 -28.32
C LYS A 485 -29.86 111.70 -27.15
N GLN A 486 -30.23 112.04 -25.91
CA GLN A 486 -29.93 111.22 -24.72
C GLN A 486 -30.73 109.89 -24.71
N GLN A 487 -31.99 109.92 -25.14
CA GLN A 487 -32.85 108.73 -25.22
C GLN A 487 -32.34 107.71 -26.25
N GLN A 488 -31.85 108.16 -27.41
CA GLN A 488 -31.32 107.28 -28.47
C GLN A 488 -30.11 106.46 -27.99
N ASN A 489 -29.12 107.10 -27.37
CA ASN A 489 -27.91 106.43 -26.87
C ASN A 489 -28.21 105.33 -25.84
N LEU A 490 -29.21 105.54 -24.97
CA LEU A 490 -29.64 104.54 -23.98
C LEU A 490 -30.26 103.29 -24.61
N TYR A 491 -31.00 103.44 -25.71
CA TYR A 491 -31.62 102.32 -26.42
C TYR A 491 -30.58 101.42 -27.13
N GLU A 492 -29.53 102.02 -27.69
CA GLU A 492 -28.48 101.28 -28.40
C GLU A 492 -27.63 100.41 -27.44
N ALA A 493 -27.30 100.92 -26.25
CA ALA A 493 -26.57 100.17 -25.23
C ALA A 493 -27.33 98.92 -24.74
N VAL A 494 -28.62 99.07 -24.40
CA VAL A 494 -29.46 97.93 -23.99
C VAL A 494 -29.56 96.87 -25.10
N ARG A 495 -29.52 97.29 -26.37
CA ARG A 495 -29.53 96.38 -27.52
C ARG A 495 -28.21 95.62 -27.69
N SER A 496 -27.05 96.21 -27.40
CA SER A 496 -25.76 95.48 -27.39
C SER A 496 -25.69 94.48 -26.25
N ASP A 497 -26.08 94.87 -25.04
CA ASP A 497 -26.01 94.02 -23.85
C ASP A 497 -26.85 92.75 -24.00
N ARG A 498 -28.09 92.90 -24.48
CA ARG A 498 -28.99 91.76 -24.76
C ARG A 498 -28.37 90.76 -25.74
N ASN A 499 -27.68 91.24 -26.77
CA ASN A 499 -27.04 90.37 -27.76
C ASN A 499 -25.78 89.68 -27.18
N LEU A 500 -25.02 90.35 -26.33
CA LEU A 500 -23.88 89.78 -25.61
C LEU A 500 -24.32 88.65 -24.68
N TYR A 501 -25.29 88.89 -23.79
CA TYR A 501 -25.79 87.86 -22.88
C TYR A 501 -26.43 86.68 -23.62
N SER A 502 -27.11 86.92 -24.75
CA SER A 502 -27.65 85.86 -25.59
C SER A 502 -26.57 84.98 -26.23
N LYS A 503 -25.36 85.51 -26.48
CA LYS A 503 -24.22 84.72 -26.98
C LYS A 503 -23.63 83.88 -25.85
N ASN A 504 -23.31 84.52 -24.72
CA ASN A 504 -22.69 83.87 -23.57
C ASN A 504 -23.55 82.72 -23.01
N LEU A 505 -24.89 82.84 -23.08
CA LEU A 505 -25.81 81.77 -22.70
C LEU A 505 -25.67 80.52 -23.57
N VAL A 506 -25.50 80.67 -24.88
CA VAL A 506 -25.33 79.55 -25.83
C VAL A 506 -23.98 78.89 -25.62
N GLU A 507 -22.90 79.68 -25.50
CA GLU A 507 -21.54 79.16 -25.28
C GLU A 507 -21.47 78.34 -23.97
N ALA A 508 -22.06 78.83 -22.88
CA ALA A 508 -22.16 78.09 -21.63
C ALA A 508 -23.05 76.83 -21.73
N GLN A 509 -24.08 76.82 -22.58
CA GLN A 509 -24.91 75.64 -22.80
C GLN A 509 -24.17 74.57 -23.62
N ASP A 510 -23.40 74.95 -24.63
CA ASP A 510 -22.56 74.03 -25.41
C ASP A 510 -21.49 73.39 -24.52
N GLU A 511 -20.77 74.17 -23.69
CA GLU A 511 -19.83 73.65 -22.69
C GLU A 511 -20.48 72.63 -21.74
N ILE A 512 -21.69 72.91 -21.26
CA ILE A 512 -22.46 71.97 -20.42
C ILE A 512 -22.78 70.66 -21.16
N THR A 513 -23.04 70.69 -22.48
CA THR A 513 -23.24 69.45 -23.25
C THR A 513 -21.94 68.68 -23.45
N GLU A 514 -20.80 69.36 -23.66
CA GLU A 514 -19.50 68.71 -23.80
C GLU A 514 -19.06 68.06 -22.48
N MET A 515 -19.23 68.75 -21.36
CA MET A 515 -18.94 68.19 -20.04
C MET A 515 -19.84 67.00 -19.70
N LYS A 516 -21.11 67.00 -20.12
CA LYS A 516 -22.01 65.83 -20.02
C LYS A 516 -21.56 64.66 -20.90
N LYS A 517 -20.97 64.90 -22.08
CA LYS A 517 -20.35 63.85 -22.91
C LYS A 517 -19.10 63.27 -22.23
N LYS A 518 -18.18 64.13 -21.76
CA LYS A 518 -16.97 63.73 -21.04
C LYS A 518 -17.30 62.88 -19.81
N LEU A 519 -18.28 63.32 -19.01
CA LEU A 519 -18.73 62.57 -17.82
C LEU A 519 -19.26 61.18 -18.19
N LYS A 520 -20.10 61.04 -19.23
CA LYS A 520 -20.58 59.72 -19.70
C LYS A 520 -19.44 58.78 -20.12
N ILE A 521 -18.44 59.30 -20.83
CA ILE A 521 -17.26 58.51 -21.24
C ILE A 521 -16.50 58.04 -19.99
N MET A 522 -16.28 58.95 -19.03
CA MET A 522 -15.58 58.64 -17.78
C MET A 522 -16.34 57.61 -16.92
N THR A 523 -17.69 57.69 -16.86
CA THR A 523 -18.51 56.68 -16.18
C THR A 523 -18.33 55.30 -16.83
N HIS A 524 -18.37 55.22 -18.16
CA HIS A 524 -18.21 53.93 -18.84
C HIS A 524 -16.81 53.34 -18.67
N GLN A 525 -15.75 54.17 -18.65
CA GLN A 525 -14.40 53.73 -18.30
C GLN A 525 -14.30 53.23 -16.85
N VAL A 526 -14.94 53.93 -15.90
CA VAL A 526 -15.00 53.50 -14.49
C VAL A 526 -15.73 52.17 -14.34
N ASP A 527 -16.79 51.92 -15.11
CA ASP A 527 -17.53 50.66 -15.05
C ASP A 527 -16.78 49.50 -15.72
N GLN A 528 -16.11 49.74 -16.86
CA GLN A 528 -15.18 48.77 -17.46
C GLN A 528 -14.04 48.38 -16.49
N LEU A 529 -13.45 49.37 -15.79
CA LEU A 529 -12.40 49.11 -14.79
C LEU A 529 -12.93 48.30 -13.59
N LYS A 530 -14.19 48.47 -13.17
CA LYS A 530 -14.82 47.62 -12.13
C LYS A 530 -14.99 46.18 -12.62
N GLU A 531 -15.44 45.96 -13.85
CA GLU A 531 -15.55 44.61 -14.42
C GLU A 531 -14.17 43.94 -14.55
N GLU A 532 -13.14 44.68 -14.99
CA GLU A 532 -11.76 44.19 -15.00
C GLU A 532 -11.28 43.80 -13.61
N ILE A 533 -11.47 44.66 -12.59
CA ILE A 533 -11.08 44.37 -11.21
C ILE A 533 -11.80 43.12 -10.70
N SER A 534 -13.12 43.04 -10.84
CA SER A 534 -13.91 41.88 -10.39
C SER A 534 -13.51 40.58 -11.11
N SER A 535 -13.18 40.65 -12.40
CA SER A 535 -12.66 39.50 -13.15
C SER A 535 -11.31 39.01 -12.62
N LYS A 536 -10.41 39.94 -12.25
CA LYS A 536 -9.09 39.65 -11.68
C LYS A 536 -9.17 39.15 -10.25
N GLU A 537 -10.09 39.67 -9.43
CA GLU A 537 -10.42 39.13 -8.10
C GLU A 537 -10.94 37.69 -8.19
N SER A 538 -11.88 37.41 -9.11
CA SER A 538 -12.38 36.05 -9.37
C SER A 538 -11.27 35.09 -9.81
N ALA A 539 -10.32 35.56 -10.62
CA ALA A 539 -9.13 34.80 -11.00
C ALA A 539 -8.20 34.55 -9.81
N LEU A 540 -7.93 35.57 -8.98
CA LEU A 540 -7.09 35.48 -7.78
C LEU A 540 -7.63 34.47 -6.76
N VAL A 541 -8.94 34.47 -6.50
CA VAL A 541 -9.58 33.51 -5.59
C VAL A 541 -9.44 32.07 -6.12
N LYS A 542 -9.62 31.84 -7.42
CA LYS A 542 -9.40 30.51 -8.03
C LYS A 542 -7.94 30.08 -7.92
N LEU A 543 -7.00 30.98 -8.17
CA LEU A 543 -5.55 30.72 -8.11
C LEU A 543 -5.12 30.40 -6.68
N HIS A 544 -5.67 31.09 -5.67
CA HIS A 544 -5.39 30.81 -4.26
C HIS A 544 -6.00 29.47 -3.79
N LEU A 545 -7.21 29.11 -4.25
CA LEU A 545 -7.80 27.80 -3.96
C LEU A 545 -7.00 26.65 -4.59
N GLU A 546 -6.55 26.83 -5.84
CA GLU A 546 -5.70 25.84 -6.52
C GLU A 546 -4.32 25.74 -5.84
N GLN A 547 -3.74 26.85 -5.40
CA GLN A 547 -2.53 26.84 -4.57
C GLN A 547 -2.76 26.03 -3.29
N GLN A 548 -3.82 26.29 -2.52
CA GLN A 548 -4.12 25.53 -1.30
C GLN A 548 -4.31 24.02 -1.57
N ARG A 549 -4.82 23.65 -2.75
CA ARG A 549 -4.96 22.25 -3.17
C ARG A 549 -3.58 21.62 -3.42
N ILE A 550 -2.73 22.31 -4.19
CA ILE A 550 -1.35 21.88 -4.49
C ILE A 550 -0.51 21.81 -3.21
N GLU A 551 -0.68 22.76 -2.27
CA GLU A 551 0.00 22.76 -0.97
C GLU A 551 -0.33 21.49 -0.17
N LYS A 552 -1.60 21.07 -0.16
CA LYS A 552 -2.07 19.82 0.49
C LYS A 552 -1.60 18.56 -0.24
N GLU A 553 -1.65 18.53 -1.56
CA GLU A 553 -1.12 17.41 -2.38
C GLU A 553 0.40 17.23 -2.16
N LYS A 554 1.13 18.34 -2.02
CA LYS A 554 2.55 18.40 -1.67
C LYS A 554 2.85 17.90 -0.25
N GLU A 555 1.93 18.11 0.71
CA GLU A 555 2.06 17.56 2.06
C GLU A 555 1.75 16.06 2.12
N THR A 556 0.70 15.58 1.43
CA THR A 556 0.40 14.14 1.37
C THR A 556 1.52 13.37 0.66
N LEU A 557 2.02 13.88 -0.48
CA LEU A 557 3.17 13.28 -1.18
C LEU A 557 4.45 13.27 -0.34
N LYS A 558 4.70 14.29 0.49
CA LYS A 558 5.80 14.27 1.47
C LYS A 558 5.63 13.16 2.51
N ALA A 559 4.43 13.00 3.06
CA ALA A 559 4.13 11.97 4.07
C ALA A 559 4.26 10.55 3.47
N GLU A 560 3.76 10.33 2.26
CA GLU A 560 3.93 9.07 1.53
C GLU A 560 5.39 8.78 1.21
N LEU A 561 6.14 9.77 0.72
CA LEU A 561 7.57 9.62 0.42
C LEU A 561 8.41 9.36 1.69
N GLN A 562 8.05 9.95 2.82
CA GLN A 562 8.67 9.64 4.11
C GLN A 562 8.35 8.21 4.56
N LYS A 563 7.09 7.76 4.41
CA LYS A 563 6.69 6.38 4.72
C LYS A 563 7.41 5.36 3.82
N LEU A 564 7.48 5.61 2.51
CA LEU A 564 8.18 4.74 1.56
C LEU A 564 9.68 4.67 1.85
N ARG A 565 10.32 5.78 2.25
CA ARG A 565 11.71 5.78 2.72
C ARG A 565 11.90 4.93 3.98
N GLN A 566 10.98 5.01 4.94
CA GLN A 566 11.06 4.19 6.15
C GLN A 566 10.87 2.70 5.83
N GLN A 567 9.89 2.34 4.99
CA GLN A 567 9.69 0.96 4.54
C GLN A 567 10.92 0.44 3.75
N ALA A 568 11.60 1.28 2.96
CA ALA A 568 12.83 0.91 2.27
C ALA A 568 14.04 0.70 3.20
N LEU A 569 14.10 1.42 4.33
CA LEU A 569 15.11 1.17 5.38
C LEU A 569 14.81 -0.11 6.15
N GLU A 570 13.54 -0.37 6.47
CA GLU A 570 13.08 -1.59 7.15
C GLU A 570 13.33 -2.84 6.29
N THR A 571 13.05 -2.80 4.98
CA THR A 571 13.38 -3.91 4.07
C THR A 571 14.88 -4.06 3.85
N LYS A 572 15.66 -2.97 3.77
CA LYS A 572 17.13 -3.06 3.72
C LYS A 572 17.71 -3.75 4.95
N HIS A 573 17.27 -3.36 6.15
CA HIS A 573 17.70 -4.02 7.40
C HIS A 573 17.19 -5.47 7.53
N PHE A 574 16.10 -5.84 6.86
CA PHE A 574 15.69 -7.24 6.74
C PHE A 574 16.63 -8.03 5.81
N ILE A 575 16.97 -7.48 4.64
CA ILE A 575 17.93 -8.08 3.70
C ILE A 575 19.31 -8.25 4.36
N GLU A 576 19.84 -7.22 5.02
CA GLU A 576 21.13 -7.28 5.75
C GLU A 576 21.16 -8.40 6.81
N LYS A 577 20.03 -8.69 7.45
CA LYS A 577 19.88 -9.82 8.39
C LYS A 577 19.85 -11.16 7.66
N GLN A 578 19.08 -11.28 6.57
CA GLN A 578 19.02 -12.50 5.76
C GLN A 578 20.38 -12.85 5.15
N GLU A 579 21.10 -11.89 4.58
CA GLU A 579 22.48 -12.10 4.10
C GLU A 579 23.44 -12.53 5.21
N ALA A 580 23.25 -12.05 6.45
CA ALA A 580 24.07 -12.44 7.60
C ALA A 580 23.72 -13.86 8.10
N GLU A 581 22.49 -14.33 7.87
CA GLU A 581 22.03 -15.68 8.18
C GLU A 581 22.45 -16.68 7.08
N GLU A 582 22.31 -16.30 5.80
CA GLU A 582 22.88 -17.02 4.65
C GLU A 582 24.38 -17.26 4.81
N ARG A 583 25.15 -16.22 5.18
CA ARG A 583 26.60 -16.36 5.45
C ARG A 583 26.93 -17.31 6.60
N LYS A 584 26.04 -17.48 7.60
CA LYS A 584 26.20 -18.50 8.65
C LYS A 584 25.89 -19.89 8.10
N LEU A 585 24.79 -20.05 7.38
CA LEU A 585 24.38 -21.33 6.79
C LEU A 585 25.42 -21.85 5.79
N LEU A 586 25.97 -20.99 4.93
CA LEU A 586 27.06 -21.32 4.01
C LEU A 586 28.33 -21.75 4.74
N ARG A 587 28.67 -21.13 5.88
CA ARG A 587 29.78 -21.60 6.74
C ARG A 587 29.49 -22.99 7.30
N ILE A 588 28.30 -23.21 7.87
CA ILE A 588 27.91 -24.50 8.45
C ILE A 588 27.95 -25.61 7.39
N ILE A 589 27.47 -25.34 6.16
CA ILE A 589 27.54 -26.27 5.03
C ILE A 589 29.01 -26.57 4.67
N ALA A 590 29.88 -25.56 4.58
CA ALA A 590 31.30 -25.77 4.28
C ALA A 590 32.05 -26.54 5.38
N GLU A 591 31.71 -26.31 6.65
CA GLU A 591 32.26 -27.05 7.79
C GLU A 591 31.78 -28.51 7.79
N ALA A 592 30.49 -28.76 7.51
CA ALA A 592 29.92 -30.09 7.40
C ALA A 592 30.43 -30.89 6.19
N ASP A 593 30.62 -30.24 5.02
CA ASP A 593 31.25 -30.88 3.86
C ASP A 593 32.73 -31.18 4.09
N GLY A 594 33.44 -30.29 4.80
CA GLY A 594 34.80 -30.52 5.26
C GLY A 594 34.90 -31.72 6.22
N GLU A 595 33.92 -31.91 7.10
CA GLU A 595 33.86 -33.06 7.99
C GLU A 595 33.48 -34.36 7.25
N ARG A 596 32.47 -34.31 6.38
CA ARG A 596 32.07 -35.42 5.50
C ARG A 596 33.25 -35.93 4.66
N LEU A 597 34.13 -35.02 4.21
CA LEU A 597 35.35 -35.36 3.48
C LEU A 597 36.44 -35.97 4.39
N ARG A 598 36.54 -35.58 5.67
CA ARG A 598 37.42 -36.24 6.66
C ARG A 598 36.95 -37.66 6.96
N GLN A 599 35.68 -37.81 7.36
CA GLN A 599 35.05 -39.10 7.65
C GLN A 599 35.14 -40.07 6.47
N LYS A 600 35.00 -39.58 5.22
CA LYS A 600 35.23 -40.42 4.04
C LYS A 600 36.69 -40.91 3.94
N LYS A 601 37.69 -40.04 4.14
CA LYS A 601 39.12 -40.46 4.09
C LYS A 601 39.46 -41.47 5.18
N GLU A 602 38.89 -41.29 6.37
CA GLU A 602 39.03 -42.25 7.49
C GLU A 602 38.40 -43.60 7.14
N LEU A 603 37.20 -43.61 6.53
CA LEU A 603 36.57 -44.83 6.02
C LEU A 603 37.39 -45.50 4.91
N ASP A 604 37.89 -44.74 3.93
CA ASP A 604 38.73 -45.24 2.84
C ASP A 604 40.06 -45.82 3.40
N GLN A 605 40.63 -45.24 4.45
CA GLN A 605 41.79 -45.79 5.17
C GLN A 605 41.45 -47.11 5.90
N VAL A 606 40.36 -47.15 6.67
CA VAL A 606 39.93 -48.37 7.39
C VAL A 606 39.60 -49.52 6.43
N ILE A 607 39.07 -49.20 5.23
CA ILE A 607 38.90 -50.16 4.14
C ILE A 607 40.26 -50.70 3.65
N GLY A 608 41.25 -49.82 3.44
CA GLY A 608 42.61 -50.22 3.08
C GLY A 608 43.28 -51.11 4.13
N GLU A 609 43.17 -50.76 5.41
CA GLU A 609 43.69 -51.55 6.54
C GLU A 609 43.01 -52.92 6.64
N ARG A 610 41.67 -52.97 6.51
CA ARG A 610 40.88 -54.20 6.42
C ARG A 610 41.37 -55.09 5.28
N ASP A 611 41.61 -54.54 4.10
CA ASP A 611 41.97 -55.32 2.91
C ASP A 611 43.43 -55.82 2.96
N ILE A 612 44.32 -55.07 3.61
CA ILE A 612 45.67 -55.55 3.96
C ILE A 612 45.58 -56.70 4.97
N LEU A 613 44.81 -56.56 6.05
CA LEU A 613 44.64 -57.60 7.07
C LEU A 613 43.95 -58.85 6.51
N GLY A 614 42.93 -58.70 5.66
CA GLY A 614 42.30 -59.81 4.94
C GLY A 614 43.29 -60.54 4.03
N SER A 615 44.13 -59.80 3.30
CA SER A 615 45.21 -60.37 2.47
C SER A 615 46.25 -61.13 3.29
N GLN A 616 46.58 -60.65 4.50
CA GLN A 616 47.46 -61.36 5.43
C GLN A 616 46.81 -62.62 6.00
N LEU A 617 45.52 -62.56 6.36
CA LEU A 617 44.75 -63.69 6.88
C LEU A 617 44.65 -64.83 5.86
N VAL A 618 44.37 -64.51 4.59
CA VAL A 618 44.35 -65.51 3.51
C VAL A 618 45.71 -66.21 3.39
N ARG A 619 46.81 -65.45 3.29
CA ARG A 619 48.17 -66.04 3.23
C ARG A 619 48.49 -66.91 4.45
N ARG A 620 48.07 -66.49 5.65
CA ARG A 620 48.24 -67.29 6.88
C ARG A 620 47.41 -68.58 6.87
N ASN A 621 46.21 -68.55 6.29
CA ASN A 621 45.39 -69.76 6.10
C ASN A 621 46.02 -70.70 5.06
N ASP A 622 46.60 -70.17 3.97
CA ASP A 622 47.33 -70.96 2.96
C ASP A 622 48.60 -71.60 3.57
N GLU A 623 49.38 -70.83 4.34
CA GLU A 623 50.53 -71.32 5.11
C GLU A 623 50.11 -72.44 6.09
N LEU A 624 48.99 -72.28 6.81
CA LEU A 624 48.45 -73.31 7.71
C LEU A 624 47.98 -74.56 6.96
N ALA A 625 47.31 -74.42 5.81
CA ALA A 625 46.89 -75.56 4.99
C ALA A 625 48.09 -76.37 4.47
N LEU A 626 49.15 -75.69 4.02
CA LEU A 626 50.42 -76.32 3.62
C LEU A 626 51.09 -77.04 4.81
N LEU A 627 51.03 -76.48 6.02
CA LEU A 627 51.53 -77.14 7.23
C LEU A 627 50.70 -78.38 7.61
N TYR A 628 49.37 -78.34 7.50
CA TYR A 628 48.52 -79.50 7.76
C TYR A 628 48.77 -80.65 6.77
N GLU A 629 48.87 -80.38 5.47
CA GLU A 629 49.24 -81.42 4.49
C GLU A 629 50.67 -81.94 4.72
N LYS A 630 51.62 -81.07 5.12
CA LYS A 630 52.98 -81.51 5.49
C LYS A 630 52.97 -82.45 6.71
N ILE A 631 52.22 -82.14 7.76
CA ILE A 631 52.04 -82.99 8.94
C ILE A 631 51.42 -84.34 8.54
N LYS A 632 50.37 -84.32 7.74
CA LYS A 632 49.67 -85.51 7.23
C LYS A 632 50.57 -86.41 6.37
N ILE A 633 51.43 -85.82 5.53
CA ILE A 633 52.48 -86.54 4.79
C ILE A 633 53.52 -87.14 5.75
N GLN A 634 54.04 -86.37 6.70
CA GLN A 634 55.01 -86.85 7.69
C GLN A 634 54.45 -87.99 8.55
N GLN A 635 53.18 -87.91 8.96
CA GLN A 635 52.51 -88.97 9.71
C GLN A 635 52.24 -90.21 8.85
N SER A 636 51.90 -90.06 7.57
CA SER A 636 51.84 -91.20 6.63
C SER A 636 53.20 -91.89 6.46
N VAL A 637 54.30 -91.13 6.44
CA VAL A 637 55.67 -91.66 6.38
C VAL A 637 56.07 -92.35 7.69
N LEU A 638 55.75 -91.76 8.84
CA LEU A 638 55.97 -92.37 10.16
C LEU A 638 55.23 -93.70 10.29
N ASN A 639 53.93 -93.75 10.01
CA ASN A 639 53.13 -94.99 10.11
C ASN A 639 53.66 -96.09 9.16
N LYS A 640 54.17 -95.72 7.98
CA LYS A 640 54.85 -96.67 7.06
C LYS A 640 56.18 -97.16 7.63
N GLY A 641 56.99 -96.26 8.19
CA GLY A 641 58.26 -96.60 8.83
C GLY A 641 58.09 -97.50 10.06
N GLU A 642 57.09 -97.21 10.89
CA GLU A 642 56.69 -98.05 12.03
C GLU A 642 56.22 -99.43 11.58
N THR A 643 55.37 -99.50 10.55
CA THR A 643 54.92 -100.79 9.97
C THR A 643 56.12 -101.62 9.49
N GLN A 644 57.07 -101.01 8.77
CA GLN A 644 58.30 -101.67 8.31
C GLN A 644 59.21 -102.08 9.48
N TYR A 645 59.35 -101.24 10.50
CA TYR A 645 60.14 -101.54 11.70
C TYR A 645 59.56 -102.73 12.48
N ASN A 646 58.23 -102.76 12.66
CA ASN A 646 57.54 -103.87 13.32
C ASN A 646 57.65 -105.17 12.51
N GLN A 647 57.61 -105.11 11.17
CA GLN A 647 57.96 -106.25 10.32
C GLN A 647 59.39 -106.74 10.57
N ARG A 648 60.38 -105.84 10.67
CA ARG A 648 61.77 -106.22 10.98
C ARG A 648 61.97 -106.75 12.42
N LEU A 649 61.16 -106.32 13.38
CA LEU A 649 61.15 -106.93 14.71
C LEU A 649 60.62 -108.36 14.69
N GLU A 650 59.57 -108.64 13.92
CA GLU A 650 59.03 -110.00 13.77
C GLU A 650 59.97 -110.90 12.93
N ASP A 651 60.58 -110.40 11.85
CA ASP A 651 61.68 -111.07 11.13
C ASP A 651 62.78 -111.49 12.12
N MET A 652 63.22 -110.56 12.96
CA MET A 652 64.27 -110.80 13.96
C MET A 652 63.81 -111.79 15.05
N ARG A 653 62.51 -111.81 15.39
CA ARG A 653 61.93 -112.78 16.33
C ARG A 653 61.89 -114.18 15.73
N ILE A 654 61.47 -114.32 14.48
CA ILE A 654 61.47 -115.58 13.72
C ILE A 654 62.90 -116.10 13.60
N LEU A 655 63.87 -115.26 13.21
CA LEU A 655 65.29 -115.63 13.18
C LEU A 655 65.83 -116.04 14.56
N LYS A 656 65.43 -115.36 15.64
CA LYS A 656 65.79 -115.76 17.03
C LYS A 656 65.14 -117.09 17.45
N LEU A 657 63.97 -117.44 16.93
CA LEU A 657 63.33 -118.75 17.14
C LEU A 657 64.03 -119.85 16.33
N GLU A 658 64.38 -119.59 15.07
CA GLU A 658 65.10 -120.55 14.22
C GLU A 658 66.52 -120.80 14.76
N ILE A 659 67.22 -119.77 15.24
CA ILE A 659 68.50 -119.94 15.96
C ILE A 659 68.33 -120.79 17.23
N LYS A 660 67.22 -120.66 17.96
CA LYS A 660 66.93 -121.54 19.11
C LYS A 660 66.63 -122.98 18.69
N LYS A 661 65.92 -123.19 17.58
CA LYS A 661 65.64 -124.51 16.98
C LYS A 661 66.94 -125.19 16.52
N LEU A 662 67.72 -124.53 15.67
CA LEU A 662 69.02 -125.03 15.17
C LEU A 662 70.01 -125.31 16.32
N ARG A 663 70.00 -124.52 17.40
CA ARG A 663 70.79 -124.81 18.62
C ARG A 663 70.28 -126.05 19.38
N ARG A 664 68.97 -126.29 19.43
CA ARG A 664 68.39 -127.52 20.00
C ARG A 664 68.72 -128.74 19.14
N GLU A 665 68.56 -128.64 17.83
CA GLU A 665 68.91 -129.70 16.87
C GLU A 665 70.39 -130.05 16.95
N LYS A 666 71.30 -129.06 16.94
CA LYS A 666 72.72 -129.27 17.22
C LYS A 666 72.96 -129.95 18.58
N GLY A 667 72.21 -129.56 19.61
CA GLY A 667 72.30 -130.14 20.95
C GLY A 667 71.73 -131.57 21.08
N ILE A 668 70.86 -131.98 20.17
CA ILE A 668 70.34 -133.36 20.05
C ILE A 668 71.34 -134.19 19.24
N LEU A 669 71.80 -133.69 18.09
CA LEU A 669 72.82 -134.33 17.25
C LEU A 669 74.13 -134.54 18.02
N ALA A 670 74.57 -133.57 18.85
CA ALA A 670 75.76 -133.72 19.69
C ALA A 670 75.63 -134.86 20.71
N ARG A 671 74.44 -135.08 21.30
CA ARG A 671 74.19 -136.27 22.15
C ARG A 671 74.18 -137.53 21.30
N SER A 672 73.48 -137.53 20.17
CA SER A 672 73.45 -138.66 19.25
C SER A 672 74.86 -139.08 18.79
N VAL A 673 75.81 -138.15 18.68
CA VAL A 673 77.23 -138.43 18.40
C VAL A 673 77.95 -138.99 19.62
N ALA A 674 77.73 -138.47 20.83
CA ALA A 674 78.30 -139.05 22.06
C ALA A 674 77.86 -140.52 22.25
N ASN A 675 76.58 -140.82 21.99
CA ASN A 675 76.06 -142.18 21.98
C ASN A 675 76.73 -143.10 20.95
N VAL A 676 77.40 -142.61 19.89
CA VAL A 676 78.16 -143.47 18.96
C VAL A 676 79.41 -144.02 19.61
N GLU A 677 80.05 -143.28 20.51
CA GLU A 677 81.22 -143.77 21.26
C GLU A 677 80.82 -144.84 22.28
N GLU A 678 79.67 -144.66 22.94
CA GLU A 678 79.07 -145.66 23.84
C GLU A 678 78.64 -146.92 23.07
N LEU A 679 77.89 -146.77 21.96
CA LEU A 679 77.49 -147.90 21.10
C LEU A 679 78.70 -148.63 20.47
N ARG A 680 79.82 -147.94 20.24
CA ARG A 680 81.09 -148.58 19.87
C ARG A 680 81.68 -149.40 21.01
N GLN A 681 81.66 -148.87 22.24
CA GLN A 681 82.11 -149.61 23.42
C GLN A 681 81.21 -150.81 23.71
N GLU A 682 79.89 -150.69 23.55
CA GLU A 682 78.96 -151.81 23.59
C GLU A 682 79.22 -152.82 22.48
N LEU A 683 79.50 -152.39 21.24
CA LEU A 683 79.83 -153.31 20.14
C LEU A 683 81.15 -154.06 20.41
N PHE A 684 82.19 -153.38 20.93
CA PHE A 684 83.42 -154.05 21.35
C PHE A 684 83.21 -154.96 22.56
N HIS A 685 82.35 -154.56 23.52
CA HIS A 685 81.97 -155.42 24.64
C HIS A 685 81.23 -156.66 24.15
N MET A 686 80.22 -156.52 23.29
CA MET A 686 79.47 -157.63 22.70
C MET A 686 80.35 -158.52 21.80
N GLN A 687 81.34 -157.97 21.08
CA GLN A 687 82.36 -158.80 20.41
C GLN A 687 83.23 -159.57 21.41
N ARG A 688 83.59 -158.95 22.54
CA ARG A 688 84.41 -159.58 23.58
C ARG A 688 83.63 -160.65 24.36
N GLU A 689 82.37 -160.40 24.69
CA GLU A 689 81.46 -161.37 25.28
C GLU A 689 81.10 -162.46 24.27
N PHE A 690 80.91 -162.18 22.98
CA PHE A 690 80.74 -163.22 21.95
C PHE A 690 81.99 -164.11 21.82
N MET A 691 83.19 -163.53 21.89
CA MET A 691 84.44 -164.30 21.89
C MET A 691 84.63 -165.11 23.19
N LYS A 692 84.28 -164.55 24.35
CA LYS A 692 84.21 -165.31 25.61
C LYS A 692 83.21 -166.44 25.49
N GLU A 693 81.98 -166.19 25.06
CA GLU A 693 80.91 -167.18 25.04
C GLU A 693 81.13 -168.24 23.96
N ARG A 694 81.85 -167.92 22.87
CA ARG A 694 82.39 -168.90 21.92
C ARG A 694 83.51 -169.76 22.54
N THR A 695 84.34 -169.19 23.41
CA THR A 695 85.31 -169.96 24.22
C THR A 695 84.59 -170.78 25.30
N ARG A 696 83.48 -170.26 25.84
CA ARG A 696 82.64 -170.91 26.84
C ARG A 696 81.78 -172.01 26.24
N CYS A 697 81.34 -171.92 24.98
CA CYS A 697 80.73 -173.04 24.28
C CYS A 697 81.71 -174.20 24.18
N ARG A 698 82.99 -173.96 23.90
CA ARG A 698 84.03 -175.02 24.00
C ARG A 698 84.21 -175.54 25.42
N ALA A 699 84.32 -174.65 26.41
CA ALA A 699 84.40 -175.07 27.81
C ALA A 699 83.14 -175.80 28.30
N LEU A 700 81.97 -175.57 27.68
CA LEU A 700 80.70 -176.24 27.95
C LEU A 700 80.50 -177.52 27.11
N GLU A 701 81.22 -177.66 25.99
CA GLU A 701 81.43 -178.95 25.30
C GLU A 701 82.32 -179.86 26.18
N GLU A 702 83.30 -179.28 26.89
CA GLU A 702 84.14 -179.98 27.88
C GLU A 702 83.41 -180.23 29.22
N GLU A 703 82.71 -179.24 29.80
CA GLU A 703 81.91 -179.41 31.04
C GLU A 703 80.64 -180.28 30.84
N LEU A 704 80.24 -180.56 29.59
CA LEU A 704 79.23 -181.57 29.27
C LEU A 704 79.65 -182.99 29.67
N GLU A 705 80.95 -183.24 29.85
CA GLU A 705 81.48 -184.54 30.27
C GLU A 705 81.32 -184.79 31.78
N ASN A 706 81.08 -183.75 32.61
CA ASN A 706 80.62 -183.89 34.01
C ASN A 706 80.00 -182.57 34.55
N PRO A 707 78.68 -182.33 34.38
CA PRO A 707 78.06 -181.06 34.75
C PRO A 707 77.52 -181.02 36.19
N MET A 708 77.83 -179.95 36.93
CA MET A 708 77.07 -179.56 38.14
C MET A 708 76.69 -178.06 38.10
N ASN A 709 75.49 -177.80 37.58
CA ASN A 709 74.88 -176.47 37.48
C ASN A 709 74.43 -175.92 38.85
N VAL A 710 74.09 -174.61 38.89
CA VAL A 710 72.78 -174.03 39.34
C VAL A 710 72.91 -172.60 39.95
N HIS A 711 72.61 -171.57 39.12
CA HIS A 711 71.70 -170.42 39.43
C HIS A 711 72.01 -169.40 40.59
N ARG A 712 71.36 -168.22 40.75
CA ARG A 712 70.59 -167.26 39.87
C ARG A 712 70.06 -166.03 40.66
N TRP A 713 70.42 -164.80 40.23
CA TRP A 713 69.73 -163.48 40.43
C TRP A 713 69.30 -162.95 41.82
N ARG A 714 69.42 -161.61 42.05
CA ARG A 714 68.25 -160.68 42.15
C ARG A 714 68.63 -159.17 42.02
N LYS A 715 67.59 -158.33 41.84
CA LYS A 715 67.50 -156.85 41.69
C LYS A 715 67.91 -156.08 42.97
N LEU A 716 68.33 -154.80 42.99
CA LEU A 716 68.06 -153.56 42.20
C LEU A 716 66.83 -152.77 42.72
N GLU A 717 67.06 -151.57 43.27
CA GLU A 717 66.07 -150.57 43.68
C GLU A 717 66.38 -149.17 43.11
N ALA A 718 65.34 -148.35 42.88
CA ALA A 718 65.38 -146.92 42.56
C ALA A 718 64.00 -146.31 42.86
N SER A 719 63.94 -145.02 43.21
CA SER A 719 62.69 -144.30 43.53
C SER A 719 62.73 -142.84 43.07
N ASP A 720 61.69 -142.39 42.36
CA ASP A 720 61.45 -141.00 41.95
C ASP A 720 60.35 -140.32 42.80
N PRO A 721 60.34 -138.98 42.94
CA PRO A 721 59.29 -138.22 43.62
C PRO A 721 57.98 -138.15 42.81
N THR A 722 56.87 -137.82 43.48
CA THR A 722 55.50 -138.08 42.98
C THR A 722 54.83 -136.90 42.27
N THR A 723 53.83 -137.22 41.45
CA THR A 723 53.11 -136.30 40.54
C THR A 723 52.29 -135.19 41.21
N TYR A 724 52.10 -135.24 42.53
CA TYR A 724 51.24 -134.30 43.27
C TYR A 724 51.81 -132.87 43.31
N GLU A 725 53.11 -132.73 43.58
CA GLU A 725 53.79 -131.42 43.73
C GLU A 725 53.72 -130.57 42.45
N LEU A 726 53.70 -131.22 41.28
CA LEU A 726 53.56 -130.57 39.97
C LEU A 726 52.17 -129.95 39.77
N ILE A 727 51.11 -130.57 40.29
CA ILE A 727 49.73 -130.12 40.11
C ILE A 727 49.44 -128.88 40.97
N GLU A 728 49.89 -128.89 42.24
CA GLU A 728 49.72 -127.75 43.15
C GLU A 728 50.43 -126.48 42.63
N LYS A 729 51.59 -126.67 42.00
CA LYS A 729 52.39 -125.61 41.36
C LYS A 729 51.72 -125.02 40.10
N ILE A 730 50.85 -125.77 39.42
CA ILE A 730 50.06 -125.28 38.28
C ILE A 730 48.87 -124.43 38.78
N HIS A 731 48.10 -124.92 39.74
CA HIS A 731 46.94 -124.18 40.28
C HIS A 731 47.32 -122.85 40.93
N THR A 732 48.46 -122.80 41.64
CA THR A 732 48.96 -121.56 42.27
C THR A 732 49.40 -120.51 41.24
N LEU A 733 49.95 -120.92 40.09
CA LEU A 733 50.27 -120.02 38.98
C LEU A 733 49.01 -119.54 38.24
N GLN A 734 48.03 -120.41 38.02
CA GLN A 734 46.76 -120.03 37.37
C GLN A 734 45.97 -118.98 38.18
N LYS A 735 45.88 -119.14 39.50
CA LYS A 735 45.22 -118.14 40.37
C LYS A 735 45.92 -116.77 40.34
N ARG A 736 47.25 -116.74 40.27
CA ARG A 736 48.01 -115.49 40.09
C ARG A 736 47.81 -114.85 38.72
N LEU A 737 47.62 -115.65 37.66
CA LEU A 737 47.36 -115.14 36.33
C LEU A 737 46.00 -114.43 36.25
N ILE A 738 44.94 -115.07 36.75
CA ILE A 738 43.56 -114.54 36.75
C ILE A 738 43.49 -113.19 37.48
N SER A 739 44.00 -113.14 38.72
CA SER A 739 44.05 -111.90 39.51
C SER A 739 44.81 -110.76 38.83
N LYS A 740 45.83 -111.08 38.01
CA LYS A 740 46.59 -110.05 37.28
C LYS A 740 46.00 -109.68 35.92
N THR A 741 45.11 -110.48 35.35
CA THR A 741 44.24 -110.04 34.23
C THR A 741 43.10 -109.15 34.71
N GLU A 742 42.50 -109.43 35.88
CA GLU A 742 41.46 -108.59 36.49
C GLU A 742 41.98 -107.17 36.78
N GLU A 743 43.15 -107.04 37.42
CA GLU A 743 43.80 -105.75 37.72
C GLU A 743 44.27 -104.97 36.47
N VAL A 744 44.32 -105.61 35.29
CA VAL A 744 44.56 -104.93 34.00
C VAL A 744 43.24 -104.40 33.44
N VAL A 745 42.18 -105.21 33.43
CA VAL A 745 40.85 -104.80 32.96
C VAL A 745 40.31 -103.62 33.77
N GLU A 746 40.46 -103.65 35.11
CA GLU A 746 40.09 -102.50 35.96
C GLU A 746 40.82 -101.21 35.54
N LYS A 747 42.12 -101.30 35.22
CA LYS A 747 42.93 -100.13 34.83
C LYS A 747 42.61 -99.64 33.43
N GLU A 748 42.32 -100.52 32.48
CA GLU A 748 41.85 -100.12 31.14
C GLU A 748 40.50 -99.40 31.20
N LEU A 749 39.57 -99.89 32.03
CA LEU A 749 38.24 -99.29 32.21
C LEU A 749 38.36 -97.89 32.86
N LEU A 750 39.22 -97.76 33.88
CA LEU A 750 39.53 -96.48 34.52
C LEU A 750 40.25 -95.50 33.54
N LEU A 751 41.08 -96.02 32.62
CA LEU A 751 41.70 -95.23 31.56
C LEU A 751 40.65 -94.69 30.58
N GLN A 752 39.71 -95.54 30.13
CA GLN A 752 38.60 -95.12 29.26
C GLN A 752 37.73 -94.05 29.90
N GLU A 753 37.42 -94.14 31.21
CA GLU A 753 36.70 -93.06 31.91
C GLU A 753 37.48 -91.74 31.92
N LYS A 754 38.81 -91.79 32.16
CA LYS A 754 39.65 -90.58 32.15
C LYS A 754 39.80 -89.99 30.75
N GLU A 755 39.89 -90.80 29.70
CA GLU A 755 39.89 -90.33 28.32
C GLU A 755 38.54 -89.71 27.93
N ARG A 756 37.42 -90.33 28.32
CA ARG A 756 36.08 -89.77 28.07
C ARG A 756 35.90 -88.42 28.76
N LEU A 757 36.26 -88.34 30.05
CA LEU A 757 36.24 -87.08 30.82
C LEU A 757 37.19 -86.03 30.23
N TYR A 758 38.36 -86.41 29.75
CA TYR A 758 39.30 -85.50 29.08
C TYR A 758 38.72 -84.95 27.76
N VAL A 759 38.07 -85.79 26.95
CA VAL A 759 37.41 -85.36 25.69
C VAL A 759 36.18 -84.49 25.96
N GLU A 760 35.41 -84.78 27.00
CA GLU A 760 34.29 -83.95 27.48
C GLU A 760 34.79 -82.58 27.97
N LEU A 761 35.79 -82.54 28.85
CA LEU A 761 36.43 -81.30 29.32
C LEU A 761 37.04 -80.48 28.16
N LYS A 762 37.68 -81.14 27.19
CA LYS A 762 38.24 -80.50 26.00
C LYS A 762 37.15 -79.90 25.10
N HIS A 763 35.98 -80.54 24.98
CA HIS A 763 34.81 -79.96 24.31
C HIS A 763 34.19 -78.79 25.08
N ILE A 764 34.19 -78.83 26.42
CA ILE A 764 33.69 -77.73 27.25
C ILE A 764 34.62 -76.52 27.15
N LEU A 765 35.94 -76.72 27.27
CA LEU A 765 36.95 -75.67 27.10
C LEU A 765 36.93 -75.07 25.69
N ALA A 766 36.82 -75.89 24.64
CA ALA A 766 36.67 -75.40 23.26
C ALA A 766 35.34 -74.69 22.98
N ARG A 767 34.37 -74.72 23.91
CA ARG A 767 33.10 -73.98 23.86
C ARG A 767 33.05 -72.77 24.78
N GLN A 768 34.05 -72.56 25.64
CA GLN A 768 34.16 -71.33 26.42
C GLN A 768 34.84 -70.25 25.58
N PRO A 769 34.25 -69.05 25.44
CA PRO A 769 34.97 -67.92 24.86
C PRO A 769 36.16 -67.57 25.75
N GLY A 770 37.32 -67.29 25.15
CA GLY A 770 38.49 -66.80 25.89
C GLY A 770 38.20 -65.48 26.61
N PRO A 771 39.03 -65.05 27.59
CA PRO A 771 38.74 -63.91 28.44
C PRO A 771 38.41 -62.62 27.66
N GLU A 772 39.17 -62.31 26.60
CA GLU A 772 38.88 -61.17 25.71
C GLU A 772 37.51 -61.28 25.02
N ALA A 773 37.13 -62.48 24.57
CA ALA A 773 35.83 -62.72 23.95
C ALA A 773 34.68 -62.71 24.97
N ALA A 774 34.95 -63.02 26.24
CA ALA A 774 34.00 -62.87 27.34
C ALA A 774 33.81 -61.39 27.72
N GLU A 775 34.88 -60.60 27.79
CA GLU A 775 34.81 -59.14 27.98
C GLU A 775 34.11 -58.45 26.80
N GLN A 776 34.45 -58.81 25.56
CA GLN A 776 33.74 -58.32 24.38
C GLN A 776 32.26 -58.71 24.41
N LEU A 777 31.89 -59.92 24.81
CA LEU A 777 30.49 -60.31 25.02
C LEU A 777 29.80 -59.51 26.13
N GLN A 778 30.52 -59.13 27.19
CA GLN A 778 29.99 -58.28 28.25
C GLN A 778 29.77 -56.84 27.75
N ILE A 779 30.74 -56.26 27.05
CA ILE A 779 30.64 -54.94 26.41
C ILE A 779 29.48 -54.95 25.40
N TYR A 780 29.45 -55.89 24.45
CA TYR A 780 28.37 -55.99 23.47
C TYR A 780 27.01 -56.24 24.13
N ARG A 781 26.91 -57.02 25.21
CA ARG A 781 25.66 -57.14 25.99
C ARG A 781 25.24 -55.82 26.62
N GLN A 782 26.18 -55.03 27.12
CA GLN A 782 25.91 -53.73 27.73
C GLN A 782 25.46 -52.72 26.67
N THR A 783 26.21 -52.57 25.57
CA THR A 783 25.85 -51.72 24.42
C THR A 783 24.53 -52.15 23.79
N LEU A 784 24.26 -53.45 23.64
CA LEU A 784 22.99 -53.95 23.10
C LEU A 784 21.83 -53.69 24.07
N ARG A 785 22.05 -53.74 25.39
CA ARG A 785 21.04 -53.38 26.41
C ARG A 785 20.75 -51.88 26.41
N GLU A 786 21.74 -51.04 26.14
CA GLU A 786 21.59 -49.59 25.95
C GLU A 786 20.90 -49.25 24.63
N LYS A 787 21.28 -49.91 23.52
CA LYS A 787 20.58 -49.79 22.23
C LYS A 787 19.15 -50.32 22.31
N THR A 788 18.88 -51.34 23.11
CA THR A 788 17.52 -51.81 23.43
C THR A 788 16.73 -50.79 24.24
N LYS A 789 17.36 -50.03 25.16
CA LYS A 789 16.71 -48.89 25.82
C LYS A 789 16.41 -47.77 24.82
N GLN A 790 17.37 -47.40 23.97
CA GLN A 790 17.19 -46.38 22.92
C GLN A 790 16.07 -46.77 21.95
N LEU A 791 16.02 -48.02 21.49
CA LEU A 791 14.93 -48.55 20.65
C LEU A 791 13.57 -48.56 21.38
N LYS A 792 13.52 -48.79 22.70
CA LYS A 792 12.28 -48.67 23.47
C LYS A 792 11.81 -47.23 23.61
N VAL A 793 12.73 -46.28 23.79
CA VAL A 793 12.42 -44.84 23.81
C VAL A 793 11.91 -44.41 22.43
N LEU A 794 12.66 -44.69 21.36
CA LEU A 794 12.25 -44.41 19.97
C LEU A 794 10.93 -45.11 19.59
N SER A 795 10.65 -46.31 20.10
CA SER A 795 9.36 -46.98 19.89
C SER A 795 8.24 -46.33 20.70
N SER A 796 8.48 -45.82 21.90
CA SER A 796 7.46 -45.04 22.62
C SER A 796 7.22 -43.66 22.00
N GLU A 797 8.25 -43.03 21.44
CA GLU A 797 8.14 -41.79 20.67
C GLU A 797 7.38 -42.04 19.35
N LEU A 798 7.70 -43.11 18.62
CA LEU A 798 6.97 -43.52 17.42
C LEU A 798 5.49 -43.79 17.72
N ASN A 799 5.19 -44.60 18.74
CA ASN A 799 3.81 -44.88 19.15
C ASN A 799 3.07 -43.60 19.60
N MET A 800 3.76 -42.64 20.23
CA MET A 800 3.20 -41.33 20.57
C MET A 800 2.86 -40.52 19.31
N TYR A 801 3.76 -40.48 18.32
CA TYR A 801 3.51 -39.79 17.04
C TYR A 801 2.45 -40.49 16.18
N GLU A 802 2.35 -41.82 16.24
CA GLU A 802 1.26 -42.58 15.62
C GLU A 802 -0.08 -42.26 16.31
N SER A 803 -0.15 -42.25 17.64
CA SER A 803 -1.33 -41.84 18.41
C SER A 803 -1.75 -40.41 18.06
N GLN A 804 -0.81 -39.45 18.02
CA GLN A 804 -1.08 -38.07 17.59
C GLN A 804 -1.56 -38.00 16.13
N SER A 805 -1.04 -38.87 15.24
CA SER A 805 -1.51 -38.96 13.86
C SER A 805 -2.94 -39.51 13.76
N GLU A 806 -3.32 -40.45 14.63
CA GLU A 806 -4.70 -40.96 14.71
C GLU A 806 -5.66 -39.95 15.35
N GLU A 807 -5.23 -39.24 16.39
CA GLU A 807 -5.96 -38.10 16.97
C GLU A 807 -6.19 -37.00 15.92
N TYR A 808 -5.17 -36.57 15.18
CA TYR A 808 -5.34 -35.59 14.10
C TYR A 808 -6.21 -36.11 12.94
N LYS A 809 -6.19 -37.41 12.61
CA LYS A 809 -7.15 -37.99 11.65
C LYS A 809 -8.58 -37.95 12.18
N TYR A 810 -8.78 -38.22 13.47
CA TYR A 810 -10.07 -38.15 14.14
C TYR A 810 -10.59 -36.71 14.23
N GLU A 811 -9.74 -35.74 14.59
CA GLU A 811 -10.07 -34.32 14.60
C GLU A 811 -10.39 -33.79 13.20
N LEU A 812 -9.62 -34.16 12.17
CA LEU A 812 -9.94 -33.83 10.77
C LEU A 812 -11.27 -34.45 10.34
N GLY A 813 -11.57 -35.68 10.76
CA GLY A 813 -12.87 -36.32 10.55
C GLY A 813 -14.02 -35.59 11.25
N LYS A 814 -13.81 -35.13 12.49
CA LYS A 814 -14.76 -34.34 13.29
C LYS A 814 -15.00 -32.96 12.66
N LEU A 815 -13.94 -32.22 12.35
CA LEU A 815 -13.97 -30.92 11.68
C LEU A 815 -14.61 -31.01 10.29
N SER A 816 -14.34 -32.08 9.53
CA SER A 816 -15.00 -32.34 8.24
C SER A 816 -16.51 -32.56 8.40
N ASN A 817 -16.93 -33.34 9.41
CA ASN A 817 -18.34 -33.54 9.73
C ASN A 817 -19.01 -32.26 10.25
N GLU A 818 -18.33 -31.47 11.08
CA GLU A 818 -18.80 -30.17 11.57
C GLU A 818 -18.96 -29.18 10.41
N LEU A 819 -17.97 -29.07 9.52
CA LEU A 819 -18.02 -28.26 8.30
C LEU A 819 -19.15 -28.74 7.37
N MET A 820 -19.34 -30.05 7.20
CA MET A 820 -20.47 -30.59 6.43
C MET A 820 -21.82 -30.23 7.08
N ASN A 821 -21.92 -30.27 8.40
CA ASN A 821 -23.13 -29.88 9.13
C ASN A 821 -23.35 -28.36 9.14
N LEU A 822 -22.29 -27.55 9.13
CA LEU A 822 -22.34 -26.10 8.98
C LEU A 822 -22.76 -25.73 7.55
N LYS A 823 -22.28 -26.46 6.54
CA LYS A 823 -22.73 -26.37 5.14
C LYS A 823 -24.20 -26.78 4.98
N LYS A 824 -24.67 -27.83 5.67
CA LYS A 824 -26.11 -28.19 5.75
C LYS A 824 -26.93 -27.07 6.41
N LYS A 825 -26.49 -26.52 7.55
CA LYS A 825 -27.15 -25.40 8.25
C LYS A 825 -27.22 -24.15 7.36
N TYR A 826 -26.11 -23.77 6.72
CA TYR A 826 -26.04 -22.66 5.78
C TYR A 826 -26.97 -22.84 4.57
N LEU A 827 -27.00 -24.03 3.96
CA LEU A 827 -27.93 -24.34 2.87
C LEU A 827 -29.40 -24.34 3.33
N ALA A 828 -29.70 -24.78 4.55
CA ALA A 828 -31.04 -24.69 5.13
C ALA A 828 -31.44 -23.23 5.42
N GLN A 829 -30.50 -22.39 5.86
CA GLN A 829 -30.71 -20.96 6.06
C GLN A 829 -30.92 -20.23 4.73
N LYS A 830 -30.08 -20.46 3.71
CA LYS A 830 -30.29 -20.00 2.33
C LYS A 830 -31.65 -20.41 1.76
N ARG A 831 -32.14 -21.62 2.07
CA ARG A 831 -33.50 -22.06 1.69
C ARG A 831 -34.59 -21.29 2.45
N LYS A 832 -34.43 -21.06 3.75
CA LYS A 832 -35.35 -20.20 4.53
C LYS A 832 -35.39 -18.77 3.98
N GLU A 833 -34.23 -18.16 3.73
CA GLU A 833 -34.11 -16.82 3.13
C GLU A 833 -34.75 -16.74 1.73
N TYR A 834 -34.62 -17.79 0.91
CA TYR A 834 -35.27 -17.87 -0.40
C TYR A 834 -36.80 -17.96 -0.29
N VAL A 835 -37.31 -18.78 0.65
CA VAL A 835 -38.75 -18.87 0.94
C VAL A 835 -39.30 -17.56 1.51
N GLN A 836 -38.53 -16.88 2.38
CA GLN A 836 -38.88 -15.56 2.89
C GLN A 836 -38.99 -14.55 1.73
N LYS A 837 -37.99 -14.48 0.85
CA LYS A 837 -38.00 -13.62 -0.34
C LYS A 837 -39.04 -13.99 -1.40
N GLN A 838 -39.67 -15.17 -1.33
CA GLN A 838 -40.88 -15.47 -2.10
C GLN A 838 -42.16 -14.99 -1.39
N LYS A 839 -42.26 -15.09 -0.06
CA LYS A 839 -43.36 -14.50 0.71
C LYS A 839 -43.39 -12.97 0.61
N ASP A 840 -42.22 -12.34 0.71
CA ASP A 840 -42.09 -10.88 0.59
C ASP A 840 -42.41 -10.39 -0.85
N LYS A 841 -42.40 -11.31 -1.83
CA LYS A 841 -42.86 -11.08 -3.22
C LYS A 841 -44.32 -11.47 -3.47
N SER A 842 -45.05 -11.93 -2.45
CA SER A 842 -46.47 -12.31 -2.54
C SER A 842 -47.40 -11.42 -1.70
N MET A 843 -46.95 -10.22 -1.34
CA MET A 843 -47.78 -9.20 -0.66
C MET A 843 -48.15 -7.99 -1.54
N ASP A 844 -47.71 -7.99 -2.80
CA ASP A 844 -48.21 -7.09 -3.85
C ASP A 844 -48.98 -7.88 -4.92
N ILE A 845 -49.94 -7.22 -5.56
CA ILE A 845 -50.85 -7.75 -6.61
C ILE A 845 -51.85 -8.82 -6.08
N THR A 846 -52.99 -8.34 -5.57
CA THR A 846 -54.24 -9.11 -5.51
C THR A 846 -55.26 -8.46 -6.45
N ILE A 847 -55.78 -9.18 -7.47
CA ILE A 847 -57.05 -8.90 -8.17
C ILE A 847 -57.42 -10.01 -9.18
N ALA A 848 -58.73 -10.19 -9.39
CA ALA A 848 -59.42 -10.95 -10.45
C ALA A 848 -59.38 -12.51 -10.44
N LEU A 849 -60.57 -13.10 -10.57
CA LEU A 849 -60.83 -14.52 -10.86
C LEU A 849 -60.93 -14.75 -12.38
N GLY A 850 -60.60 -15.96 -12.85
CA GLY A 850 -60.90 -16.40 -14.22
C GLY A 850 -60.60 -17.89 -14.48
N LYS A 851 -61.62 -18.66 -14.88
CA LYS A 851 -61.57 -20.06 -15.35
C LYS A 851 -62.49 -20.17 -16.60
N PRO A 852 -62.35 -21.19 -17.47
CA PRO A 852 -61.19 -22.01 -17.83
C PRO A 852 -61.07 -22.18 -19.39
N THR A 853 -60.58 -23.34 -19.86
CA THR A 853 -60.50 -23.86 -21.26
C THR A 853 -59.19 -23.63 -22.04
N GLY A 854 -58.91 -24.49 -23.04
CA GLY A 854 -57.64 -24.58 -23.80
C GLY A 854 -57.77 -24.11 -25.28
N PRO A 855 -56.92 -24.53 -26.25
CA PRO A 855 -56.11 -25.78 -26.29
C PRO A 855 -54.64 -25.65 -26.80
N ARG A 856 -54.01 -26.82 -27.00
CA ARG A 856 -52.70 -27.21 -27.61
C ARG A 856 -51.99 -26.27 -28.61
N PHE A 857 -50.64 -26.26 -28.55
CA PHE A 857 -49.64 -26.76 -29.57
C PHE A 857 -48.22 -26.52 -28.99
N THR A 858 -47.37 -27.49 -28.58
CA THR A 858 -46.57 -28.56 -29.26
C THR A 858 -45.33 -28.13 -30.06
N GLY A 859 -44.16 -28.66 -29.68
CA GLY A 859 -42.93 -28.77 -30.49
C GLY A 859 -41.63 -28.45 -29.71
N GLY A 860 -40.62 -29.33 -29.56
CA GLY A 860 -40.55 -30.81 -29.67
C GLY A 860 -40.00 -31.40 -28.35
N GLY A 861 -39.92 -32.71 -28.07
CA GLY A 861 -39.53 -33.84 -28.93
C GLY A 861 -38.03 -34.14 -28.69
N PHE A 862 -37.57 -35.23 -28.05
CA PHE A 862 -38.18 -36.53 -27.72
C PHE A 862 -37.86 -37.02 -26.28
N PRO A 863 -38.68 -37.90 -25.68
CA PRO A 863 -38.39 -38.65 -24.44
C PRO A 863 -38.01 -40.14 -24.70
N LEU A 864 -38.03 -40.98 -23.65
CA LEU A 864 -37.86 -42.45 -23.59
C LEU A 864 -36.39 -42.95 -23.51
N SER A 865 -36.05 -43.99 -22.73
CA SER A 865 -36.84 -44.81 -21.77
C SER A 865 -35.93 -45.64 -20.82
N LYS A 866 -36.57 -46.46 -19.96
CA LYS A 866 -36.05 -47.62 -19.21
C LYS A 866 -35.24 -47.37 -17.93
N SER A 867 -35.93 -47.51 -16.80
CA SER A 867 -35.48 -48.42 -15.76
C SER A 867 -35.54 -49.88 -16.25
N PRO A 868 -34.83 -50.80 -15.60
CA PRO A 868 -35.56 -51.79 -14.79
C PRO A 868 -34.96 -52.00 -13.39
N GLN A 869 -35.56 -52.94 -12.64
CA GLN A 869 -35.33 -53.19 -11.22
C GLN A 869 -34.26 -54.26 -10.91
N VAL A 870 -33.60 -54.07 -9.76
CA VAL A 870 -33.34 -55.06 -8.67
C VAL A 870 -32.90 -56.50 -9.06
N LYS A 871 -31.73 -56.89 -8.55
CA LYS A 871 -31.42 -58.12 -7.75
C LYS A 871 -29.92 -58.13 -7.43
N SER A 872 -29.44 -58.66 -6.31
CA SER A 872 -30.15 -59.26 -5.16
C SER A 872 -29.40 -58.98 -3.86
#